data_AF-A0A5C1MBN2-F1
#
_entry.id   AF-A0A5C1MBN2-F1
#
_cell.length_a   1.000
_cell.length_b   1.000
_cell.length_c   1.000
_cell.angle_alpha   90.00
_cell.angle_beta   90.00
_cell.angle_gamma   90.00
#
_symmetry.space_group_name_H-M   'P 1'
#
loop_
_entity.id
_entity.type
_entity.pdbx_description
1 polymer ?
#
loop_
_entity_poly.entity_id
_entity_poly.type
_entity_poly.pdbx_seq_one_letter_code
_entity_poly.pdbx_strand_id
1 'polypeptide(L)'
;MKFCVRLIIMMFMLANVCATAYAGNYVVNVFADTNAGTPAGSGGGTPGDLRDAINSANTAGGSNTITFSGGPATILLNGPLPAITSDLTIDGGTAGNITIDGNNLYRVFFVDSGTVVLKYLKLQNAKAKGGNGGTGDGGGGGGAGLGAGLFVNKATANVTITNVDFINMSAVGGNGGNFFGSSPPGGGGGGLGGDGGSSTGNFGAPGGGGVLGAGTNTTSGTNGANGGLGGGGGGGLLGGGTAGTGGAAYAGNTAGGSPASTAGGAGGFGGGGGGAPLGIGGAGGFGGGGGGTGTSTRGGAGGPGGGAGGSGGVNTSTPGGSLGSGISGGGSGYGGNGPSGGGGGAAAGPVIFINLGTVVVDLATVTSSGHTATGGAGGTSYGTAVRGYDGTASSAPIFNYGGTYNTLTTTGSIFLGPVVTGIAPSGGFTTGGTSVVITGAGFTGATAVTFGGTAATSFTVDSNTQITATAPASSVSTVDITVTTPEGTSATGVADQFTYARAGQSIGAISFSPATLAVGGVTTVSATATSGLAVTFSSTTLAVCTISGTTVTGVSAGACIIAANQTGNANYGAAVQTTQEIAVAIPLALTVSALSNGATTTEATQNISGMITNPANLKTLTVNGTTVTVNSDGSFSYPVQLKAGVNTVTVIATSISGNTITDSRTITLDSTAPILTVTYPPDNGIVIQQTITVTGTIAELLNSATKTTAKEVAQDTTTPTVTYSVNGSTPQTASQTDTTYSFAATLGTGMNTIKVFATTSAGQTVEAKRTVSYQPAFSLAVTDPATDIRTPLGSYTLVGSVTDNTTAVGITITMDGQSYTPTVTNGVFRQLLALSSDKVYQVSVTGADQNNNSLTVQRNIIRAVPNFTIVDALQALQMSVGIIAPTADQTLRLDVAPMVNGVSVGDSKVDIEDAIVILRMAVGLIQ
;
A
#
# COMPACT_ATOMS: atom_id res chain seq x y z
N MET A 1 0.29 -118.07 -17.32
CA MET A 1 -0.53 -117.19 -18.21
C MET A 1 -1.48 -116.21 -17.50
N LYS A 2 -1.94 -116.44 -16.25
CA LYS A 2 -2.77 -115.44 -15.52
C LYS A 2 -2.01 -114.26 -14.89
N PHE A 3 -0.68 -114.28 -14.88
CA PHE A 3 0.16 -113.19 -14.32
C PHE A 3 0.63 -112.18 -15.38
N CYS A 4 0.59 -112.53 -16.68
CA CYS A 4 1.05 -111.65 -17.76
C CYS A 4 -0.07 -110.71 -18.27
N VAL A 5 -1.34 -111.13 -18.20
CA VAL A 5 -2.48 -110.32 -18.65
C VAL A 5 -2.84 -109.21 -17.65
N ARG A 6 -2.52 -109.38 -16.36
CA ARG A 6 -2.72 -108.34 -15.33
C ARG A 6 -1.69 -107.20 -15.41
N LEU A 7 -0.48 -107.46 -15.91
CA LEU A 7 0.56 -106.44 -16.07
C LEU A 7 0.32 -105.56 -17.31
N ILE A 8 -0.27 -106.12 -18.38
CA ILE A 8 -0.57 -105.38 -19.62
C ILE A 8 -1.81 -104.47 -19.47
N ILE A 9 -2.82 -104.87 -18.69
CA ILE A 9 -3.97 -104.00 -18.38
C ILE A 9 -3.58 -102.87 -17.42
N MET A 10 -2.58 -103.10 -16.54
CA MET A 10 -2.05 -102.07 -15.65
C MET A 10 -1.13 -101.09 -16.39
N MET A 11 -0.40 -101.53 -17.44
CA MET A 11 0.37 -100.63 -18.32
C MET A 11 -0.50 -99.80 -19.27
N PHE A 12 -1.67 -100.29 -19.72
CA PHE A 12 -2.62 -99.49 -20.50
C PHE A 12 -3.43 -98.50 -19.64
N MET A 13 -3.63 -98.79 -18.34
CA MET A 13 -4.24 -97.82 -17.41
C MET A 13 -3.22 -96.79 -16.87
N LEU A 14 -1.92 -97.10 -16.80
CA LEU A 14 -0.89 -96.12 -16.45
C LEU A 14 -0.52 -95.16 -17.61
N ALA A 15 -0.77 -95.55 -18.86
CA ALA A 15 -0.52 -94.68 -20.02
C ALA A 15 -1.57 -93.55 -20.19
N ASN A 16 -2.71 -93.60 -19.49
CA ASN A 16 -3.78 -92.60 -19.59
C ASN A 16 -3.96 -91.73 -18.33
N VAL A 17 -3.11 -91.87 -17.31
CA VAL A 17 -3.17 -91.05 -16.08
C VAL A 17 -1.84 -90.33 -15.79
N CYS A 18 -0.89 -90.37 -16.72
CA CYS A 18 0.36 -89.63 -16.57
C CYS A 18 0.81 -89.03 -17.91
N ALA A 19 -0.08 -88.27 -18.56
CA ALA A 19 0.42 -87.01 -19.10
C ALA A 19 0.58 -86.11 -17.87
N THR A 20 1.73 -86.18 -17.20
CA THR A 20 2.22 -85.01 -16.45
C THR A 20 2.25 -83.90 -17.48
N ALA A 21 1.17 -83.10 -17.51
CA ALA A 21 1.14 -81.89 -18.28
C ALA A 21 2.24 -81.03 -17.70
N TYR A 22 3.39 -81.03 -18.37
CA TYR A 22 4.55 -80.30 -17.92
C TYR A 22 4.16 -78.83 -18.00
N ALA A 23 4.25 -78.11 -16.88
CA ALA A 23 4.05 -76.67 -16.90
C ALA A 23 5.09 -76.07 -17.85
N GLY A 24 4.65 -75.57 -19.00
CA GLY A 24 5.49 -74.88 -19.96
C GLY A 24 5.70 -73.44 -19.53
N ASN A 25 6.93 -72.94 -19.66
CA ASN A 25 7.21 -71.50 -19.60
C ASN A 25 7.52 -71.02 -21.02
N TYR A 26 6.66 -70.16 -21.55
CA TYR A 26 6.80 -69.55 -22.86
C TYR A 26 7.31 -68.12 -22.70
N VAL A 27 8.30 -67.75 -23.49
CA VAL A 27 8.91 -66.42 -23.41
C VAL A 27 8.59 -65.66 -24.69
N VAL A 28 7.95 -64.52 -24.55
CA VAL A 28 7.74 -63.57 -25.65
C VAL A 28 8.96 -62.67 -25.76
N ASN A 29 9.66 -62.77 -26.89
CA ASN A 29 10.86 -61.99 -27.22
C ASN A 29 10.67 -61.11 -28.47
N VAL A 30 9.56 -61.30 -29.19
CA VAL A 30 9.14 -60.45 -30.31
C VAL A 30 8.02 -59.53 -29.83
N PHE A 31 8.29 -58.22 -29.83
CA PHE A 31 7.36 -57.19 -29.36
C PHE A 31 6.40 -56.66 -30.44
N ALA A 32 6.32 -57.35 -31.58
CA ALA A 32 5.29 -57.14 -32.59
C ALA A 32 4.55 -58.45 -32.80
N ASP A 33 3.22 -58.44 -32.69
CA ASP A 33 2.41 -59.61 -33.05
C ASP A 33 2.23 -59.62 -34.57
N THR A 34 3.07 -60.37 -35.29
CA THR A 34 3.06 -60.40 -36.76
C THR A 34 2.01 -61.39 -37.29
N ASN A 35 1.15 -60.92 -38.18
CA ASN A 35 -0.02 -61.65 -38.62
C ASN A 35 0.34 -62.86 -39.52
N ALA A 36 -0.09 -64.07 -39.14
CA ALA A 36 -0.12 -65.21 -40.05
C ALA A 36 -1.44 -65.17 -40.85
N GLY A 37 -1.36 -65.04 -42.17
CA GLY A 37 -2.52 -64.77 -43.03
C GLY A 37 -3.66 -65.80 -42.94
N THR A 38 -4.90 -65.30 -43.09
CA THR A 38 -6.25 -65.94 -43.14
C THR A 38 -7.09 -65.88 -41.84
N PRO A 39 -8.45 -65.91 -41.93
CA PRO A 39 -9.34 -65.46 -40.84
C PRO A 39 -9.45 -66.48 -39.68
N ALA A 40 -9.59 -65.95 -38.46
CA ALA A 40 -9.75 -66.65 -37.18
C ALA A 40 -8.64 -67.66 -36.80
N GLY A 41 -7.56 -67.15 -36.21
CA GLY A 41 -6.83 -67.84 -35.14
C GLY A 41 -6.09 -69.15 -35.44
N SER A 42 -6.03 -69.62 -36.70
CA SER A 42 -5.37 -70.89 -37.05
C SER A 42 -3.91 -70.75 -37.51
N GLY A 43 -3.40 -69.52 -37.61
CA GLY A 43 -2.00 -69.28 -37.97
C GLY A 43 -1.08 -69.37 -36.75
N GLY A 44 -0.07 -70.23 -36.80
CA GLY A 44 1.06 -70.18 -35.86
C GLY A 44 1.73 -68.83 -36.02
N GLY A 45 1.81 -68.04 -34.94
CA GLY A 45 2.46 -66.73 -34.97
C GLY A 45 3.94 -66.84 -35.37
N THR A 46 4.64 -65.71 -35.38
CA THR A 46 6.10 -65.78 -35.48
C THR A 46 6.64 -66.35 -34.17
N PRO A 47 7.54 -67.35 -34.22
CA PRO A 47 8.10 -67.93 -33.02
C PRO A 47 8.58 -66.86 -32.03
N GLY A 48 8.03 -66.89 -30.82
CA GLY A 48 8.37 -65.94 -29.75
C GLY A 48 7.56 -64.63 -29.72
N ASP A 49 6.53 -64.47 -30.55
CA ASP A 49 5.48 -63.45 -30.33
C ASP A 49 4.39 -63.94 -29.36
N LEU A 50 3.52 -63.01 -28.92
CA LEU A 50 2.46 -63.32 -27.94
C LEU A 50 1.43 -64.33 -28.48
N ARG A 51 1.15 -64.33 -29.79
CA ARG A 51 0.20 -65.22 -30.44
C ARG A 51 0.71 -66.66 -30.48
N ASP A 52 1.96 -66.83 -30.87
CA ASP A 52 2.66 -68.11 -30.87
C ASP A 52 2.73 -68.69 -29.45
N ALA A 53 3.02 -67.85 -28.45
CA ALA A 53 3.05 -68.25 -27.05
C ALA A 53 1.67 -68.75 -26.54
N ILE A 54 0.58 -68.04 -26.87
CA ILE A 54 -0.79 -68.46 -26.51
C ILE A 54 -1.17 -69.77 -27.22
N ASN A 55 -0.91 -69.89 -28.53
CA ASN A 55 -1.19 -71.12 -29.28
C ASN A 55 -0.41 -72.32 -28.73
N SER A 56 0.86 -72.12 -28.40
CA SER A 56 1.70 -73.14 -27.81
C SER A 56 1.18 -73.57 -26.43
N ALA A 57 0.79 -72.62 -25.58
CA ALA A 57 0.20 -72.91 -24.27
C ALA A 57 -1.17 -73.63 -24.38
N ASN A 58 -1.97 -73.30 -25.39
CA ASN A 58 -3.24 -73.98 -25.64
C ASN A 58 -3.06 -75.45 -26.05
N THR A 59 -2.01 -75.76 -26.80
CA THR A 59 -1.76 -77.11 -27.33
C THR A 59 -0.97 -78.01 -26.38
N ALA A 60 -0.15 -77.44 -25.49
CA ALA A 60 0.70 -78.21 -24.57
C ALA A 60 -0.06 -78.91 -23.43
N GLY A 61 -1.27 -78.46 -23.10
CA GLY A 61 -2.02 -78.93 -21.92
C GLY A 61 -1.38 -78.49 -20.59
N GLY A 62 -2.11 -78.67 -19.48
CA GLY A 62 -1.64 -78.28 -18.14
C GLY A 62 -1.64 -76.77 -17.89
N SER A 63 -1.06 -76.35 -16.76
CA SER A 63 -0.93 -74.95 -16.36
C SER A 63 0.38 -74.37 -16.87
N ASN A 64 0.27 -73.42 -17.79
CA ASN A 64 1.41 -72.81 -18.48
C ASN A 64 1.61 -71.37 -18.02
N THR A 65 2.83 -70.84 -18.17
CA THR A 65 3.15 -69.43 -17.91
C THR A 65 3.75 -68.78 -19.15
N ILE A 66 3.26 -67.59 -19.51
CA ILE A 66 3.86 -66.70 -20.49
C ILE A 66 4.57 -65.58 -19.73
N THR A 67 5.83 -65.37 -20.07
CA THR A 67 6.68 -64.28 -19.58
C THR A 67 7.25 -63.48 -20.75
N PHE A 68 7.83 -62.30 -20.48
CA PHE A 68 8.35 -61.39 -21.52
C PHE A 68 9.84 -61.15 -21.28
N SER A 69 10.66 -61.27 -22.33
CA SER A 69 12.10 -61.04 -22.23
C SER A 69 12.45 -59.59 -22.61
N GLY A 70 12.81 -58.77 -21.62
CA GLY A 70 13.43 -57.45 -21.82
C GLY A 70 12.51 -56.26 -21.57
N GLY A 71 12.64 -55.66 -20.36
CA GLY A 71 12.18 -54.31 -20.02
C GLY A 71 10.71 -53.94 -20.29
N PRO A 72 10.32 -52.67 -20.09
CA PRO A 72 9.09 -52.14 -20.65
C PRO A 72 9.08 -52.23 -22.16
N ALA A 73 8.05 -52.87 -22.71
CA ALA A 73 7.86 -53.04 -24.13
C ALA A 73 6.38 -52.97 -24.48
N THR A 74 6.07 -52.48 -25.68
CA THR A 74 4.70 -52.46 -26.22
C THR A 74 4.56 -53.52 -27.29
N ILE A 75 3.66 -54.47 -27.07
CA ILE A 75 3.21 -55.46 -28.04
C ILE A 75 2.04 -54.88 -28.80
N LEU A 76 2.29 -54.43 -30.03
CA LEU A 76 1.25 -53.93 -30.92
C LEU A 76 0.58 -55.11 -31.64
N LEU A 77 -0.73 -55.27 -31.46
CA LEU A 77 -1.51 -56.31 -32.13
C LEU A 77 -1.76 -55.95 -33.60
N ASN A 78 -1.35 -56.84 -34.51
CA ASN A 78 -1.66 -56.72 -35.95
C ASN A 78 -2.73 -57.73 -36.42
N GLY A 79 -3.36 -58.43 -35.49
CA GLY A 79 -4.54 -59.26 -35.72
C GLY A 79 -5.17 -59.71 -34.40
N PRO A 80 -6.32 -60.40 -34.45
CA PRO A 80 -6.93 -60.98 -33.26
C PRO A 80 -6.03 -62.05 -32.64
N LEU A 81 -5.87 -62.00 -31.31
CA LEU A 81 -5.19 -63.06 -30.57
C LEU A 81 -6.04 -64.35 -30.52
N PRO A 82 -5.40 -65.53 -30.42
CA PRO A 82 -6.10 -66.79 -30.24
C PRO A 82 -6.89 -66.80 -28.92
N ALA A 83 -8.02 -67.52 -28.91
CA ALA A 83 -8.76 -67.74 -27.68
C ALA A 83 -7.94 -68.58 -26.70
N ILE A 84 -7.92 -68.21 -25.42
CA ILE A 84 -7.29 -68.99 -24.36
C ILE A 84 -8.24 -70.12 -23.97
N THR A 85 -7.77 -71.36 -24.13
CA THR A 85 -8.56 -72.58 -23.89
C THR A 85 -7.95 -73.51 -22.84
N SER A 86 -6.76 -73.19 -22.32
CA SER A 86 -6.04 -73.96 -21.29
C SER A 86 -5.76 -73.12 -20.03
N ASP A 87 -5.25 -73.77 -18.98
CA ASP A 87 -4.77 -73.06 -17.79
C ASP A 87 -3.52 -72.25 -18.14
N LEU A 88 -3.57 -70.94 -17.92
CA LEU A 88 -2.55 -70.01 -18.43
C LEU A 88 -2.32 -68.82 -17.51
N THR A 89 -1.09 -68.63 -17.05
CA THR A 89 -0.64 -67.37 -16.42
C THR A 89 0.07 -66.50 -17.46
N ILE A 90 -0.31 -65.23 -17.57
CA ILE A 90 0.41 -64.22 -18.36
C ILE A 90 0.98 -63.21 -17.37
N ASP A 91 2.31 -63.21 -17.25
CA ASP A 91 3.05 -62.44 -16.25
C ASP A 91 3.98 -61.41 -16.92
N GLY A 92 3.61 -60.14 -16.81
CA GLY A 92 4.44 -59.02 -17.29
C GLY A 92 5.67 -58.71 -16.43
N GLY A 93 5.81 -59.35 -15.27
CA GLY A 93 6.93 -59.18 -14.34
C GLY A 93 6.80 -57.95 -13.42
N THR A 94 7.55 -57.94 -12.32
CA THR A 94 7.42 -56.99 -11.18
C THR A 94 7.64 -55.51 -11.51
N ALA A 95 8.08 -55.17 -12.72
CA ALA A 95 8.25 -53.79 -13.17
C ALA A 95 7.00 -53.18 -13.84
N GLY A 96 5.89 -53.94 -14.01
CA GLY A 96 4.58 -53.41 -14.44
C GLY A 96 4.54 -52.81 -15.86
N ASN A 97 5.39 -53.31 -16.76
CA ASN A 97 5.92 -52.51 -17.85
C ASN A 97 5.63 -53.09 -19.25
N ILE A 98 4.99 -54.26 -19.34
CA ILE A 98 4.56 -54.85 -20.61
C ILE A 98 3.20 -54.30 -21.00
N THR A 99 3.20 -53.54 -22.09
CA THR A 99 1.99 -53.00 -22.70
C THR A 99 1.52 -53.92 -23.81
N ILE A 100 0.25 -54.31 -23.82
CA ILE A 100 -0.39 -54.97 -24.96
C ILE A 100 -1.40 -53.99 -25.55
N ASP A 101 -1.07 -53.49 -26.74
CA ASP A 101 -1.83 -52.46 -27.43
C ASP A 101 -2.69 -53.10 -28.53
N GLY A 102 -4.01 -52.98 -28.38
CA GLY A 102 -4.97 -53.53 -29.35
C GLY A 102 -5.07 -52.76 -30.67
N ASN A 103 -4.22 -51.75 -30.88
CA ASN A 103 -4.09 -50.96 -32.11
C ASN A 103 -5.41 -50.30 -32.55
N ASN A 104 -6.30 -50.00 -31.60
CA ASN A 104 -7.67 -49.52 -31.80
C ASN A 104 -8.52 -50.39 -32.74
N LEU A 105 -8.13 -51.64 -32.96
CA LEU A 105 -8.75 -52.55 -33.93
C LEU A 105 -9.10 -53.91 -33.34
N TYR A 106 -8.32 -54.37 -32.37
CA TYR A 106 -8.38 -55.74 -31.86
C TYR A 106 -8.71 -55.77 -30.38
N ARG A 107 -9.44 -56.81 -29.99
CA ARG A 107 -9.61 -57.22 -28.60
C ARG A 107 -8.30 -57.80 -28.10
N VAL A 108 -7.97 -57.56 -26.83
CA VAL A 108 -6.76 -58.14 -26.24
C VAL A 108 -6.97 -59.62 -25.94
N PHE A 109 -7.78 -59.97 -24.94
CA PHE A 109 -7.94 -61.37 -24.54
C PHE A 109 -9.36 -61.89 -24.72
N PHE A 110 -9.47 -63.11 -25.24
CA PHE A 110 -10.69 -63.91 -25.28
C PHE A 110 -10.43 -65.21 -24.52
N VAL A 111 -11.08 -65.39 -23.37
CA VAL A 111 -10.94 -66.59 -22.53
C VAL A 111 -12.16 -67.46 -22.69
N ASP A 112 -11.95 -68.64 -23.25
CA ASP A 112 -13.01 -69.59 -23.53
C ASP A 112 -13.05 -70.71 -22.48
N SER A 113 -11.90 -71.17 -21.96
CA SER A 113 -11.83 -72.13 -20.84
C SER A 113 -10.48 -72.07 -20.13
N GLY A 114 -10.42 -72.64 -18.92
CA GLY A 114 -9.18 -72.76 -18.13
C GLY A 114 -9.13 -71.78 -16.96
N THR A 115 -8.15 -71.99 -16.08
CA THR A 115 -7.77 -71.09 -15.01
C THR A 115 -6.71 -70.13 -15.53
N VAL A 116 -7.10 -68.88 -15.75
CA VAL A 116 -6.25 -67.85 -16.37
C VAL A 116 -5.85 -66.81 -15.33
N VAL A 117 -4.58 -66.47 -15.25
CA VAL A 117 -4.07 -65.41 -14.38
C VAL A 117 -3.43 -64.33 -15.23
N LEU A 118 -3.92 -63.09 -15.12
CA LEU A 118 -3.35 -61.92 -15.78
C LEU A 118 -2.69 -61.05 -14.72
N LYS A 119 -1.38 -60.82 -14.83
CA LYS A 119 -0.68 -60.00 -13.84
C LYS A 119 0.49 -59.18 -14.36
N TYR A 120 0.65 -57.99 -13.79
CA TYR A 120 1.66 -56.99 -14.14
C TYR A 120 1.62 -56.54 -15.60
N LEU A 121 0.42 -56.30 -16.13
CA LEU A 121 0.20 -55.95 -17.54
C LEU A 121 -0.44 -54.57 -17.68
N LYS A 122 -0.12 -53.87 -18.76
CA LYS A 122 -0.89 -52.72 -19.22
C LYS A 122 -1.61 -53.09 -20.51
N LEU A 123 -2.93 -53.12 -20.49
CA LEU A 123 -3.74 -53.33 -21.69
C LEU A 123 -4.21 -51.96 -22.16
N GLN A 124 -4.00 -51.63 -23.44
CA GLN A 124 -4.45 -50.33 -23.94
C GLN A 124 -4.99 -50.34 -25.36
N ASN A 125 -5.76 -49.29 -25.68
CA ASN A 125 -6.24 -48.99 -27.04
C ASN A 125 -6.91 -50.20 -27.71
N ALA A 126 -7.62 -51.01 -26.94
CA ALA A 126 -8.24 -52.22 -27.46
C ALA A 126 -9.63 -51.93 -28.01
N LYS A 127 -10.04 -52.65 -29.05
CA LYS A 127 -11.36 -52.49 -29.66
C LYS A 127 -12.07 -53.83 -29.88
N ALA A 128 -13.22 -54.01 -29.25
CA ALA A 128 -14.16 -55.08 -29.54
C ALA A 128 -15.30 -54.54 -30.42
N LYS A 129 -15.13 -54.65 -31.75
CA LYS A 129 -16.16 -54.26 -32.70
C LYS A 129 -17.00 -55.47 -33.13
N GLY A 130 -18.31 -55.40 -32.95
CA GLY A 130 -19.27 -56.33 -33.54
C GLY A 130 -19.30 -56.19 -35.06
N GLY A 131 -19.48 -57.31 -35.75
CA GLY A 131 -19.59 -57.34 -37.20
C GLY A 131 -20.83 -56.64 -37.70
N ASN A 132 -20.74 -56.00 -38.86
CA ASN A 132 -21.89 -55.40 -39.49
C ASN A 132 -22.79 -56.48 -40.07
N GLY A 133 -24.09 -56.22 -40.14
CA GLY A 133 -25.03 -57.05 -40.87
C GLY A 133 -24.75 -57.03 -42.38
N GLY A 134 -24.93 -58.17 -43.02
CA GLY A 134 -24.88 -58.30 -44.47
C GLY A 134 -25.99 -57.49 -45.14
N THR A 135 -25.71 -57.03 -46.35
CA THR A 135 -26.68 -56.25 -47.14
C THR A 135 -27.63 -57.16 -47.93
N GLY A 136 -28.85 -56.69 -48.24
CA GLY A 136 -29.84 -57.45 -49.01
C GLY A 136 -31.26 -56.86 -48.97
N ASP A 137 -32.23 -57.54 -49.58
CA ASP A 137 -33.65 -57.10 -49.60
C ASP A 137 -34.29 -57.10 -48.20
N GLY A 138 -33.68 -57.78 -47.23
CA GLY A 138 -33.80 -57.45 -45.82
C GLY A 138 -32.39 -57.36 -45.26
N GLY A 139 -31.99 -56.23 -44.69
CA GLY A 139 -30.64 -56.07 -44.13
C GLY A 139 -30.43 -56.98 -42.92
N GLY A 140 -29.28 -57.65 -42.81
CA GLY A 140 -28.94 -58.40 -41.60
C GLY A 140 -28.77 -57.46 -40.40
N GLY A 141 -29.07 -57.91 -39.19
CA GLY A 141 -28.77 -57.17 -37.97
C GLY A 141 -27.26 -57.11 -37.69
N GLY A 142 -26.79 -56.05 -37.05
CA GLY A 142 -25.41 -55.92 -36.59
C GLY A 142 -25.12 -56.76 -35.34
N GLY A 143 -23.89 -57.25 -35.20
CA GLY A 143 -23.42 -57.99 -34.03
C GLY A 143 -23.02 -57.09 -32.87
N ALA A 144 -22.93 -57.62 -31.66
CA ALA A 144 -22.56 -56.87 -30.47
C ALA A 144 -21.04 -56.62 -30.38
N GLY A 145 -20.64 -55.48 -29.83
CA GLY A 145 -19.25 -55.19 -29.45
C GLY A 145 -19.05 -55.39 -27.95
N LEU A 146 -18.39 -56.48 -27.55
CA LEU A 146 -18.30 -56.89 -26.14
C LEU A 146 -16.85 -57.17 -25.72
N GLY A 147 -16.42 -56.66 -24.56
CA GLY A 147 -15.16 -57.04 -23.91
C GLY A 147 -13.92 -56.73 -24.73
N ALA A 148 -13.52 -55.45 -24.85
CA ALA A 148 -12.36 -55.06 -25.65
C ALA A 148 -11.02 -55.40 -24.97
N GLY A 149 -10.95 -55.22 -23.65
CA GLY A 149 -9.83 -55.73 -22.85
C GLY A 149 -9.90 -57.25 -22.72
N LEU A 150 -10.99 -57.73 -22.12
CA LEU A 150 -11.20 -59.15 -21.80
C LEU A 150 -12.63 -59.58 -22.09
N PHE A 151 -12.79 -60.71 -22.78
CA PHE A 151 -14.06 -61.40 -22.93
C PHE A 151 -13.99 -62.80 -22.33
N VAL A 152 -14.89 -63.13 -21.40
CA VAL A 152 -14.94 -64.43 -20.70
C VAL A 152 -16.21 -65.17 -21.12
N ASN A 153 -16.04 -66.30 -21.82
CA ASN A 153 -17.13 -66.88 -22.60
C ASN A 153 -17.91 -68.00 -21.90
N LYS A 154 -17.23 -68.92 -21.17
CA LYS A 154 -17.84 -70.16 -20.66
C LYS A 154 -17.68 -70.33 -19.16
N ALA A 155 -18.58 -71.11 -18.56
CA ALA A 155 -18.56 -71.44 -17.14
C ALA A 155 -17.23 -72.08 -16.65
N THR A 156 -16.47 -72.71 -17.55
CA THR A 156 -15.16 -73.32 -17.27
C THR A 156 -13.99 -72.33 -17.34
N ALA A 157 -14.25 -71.06 -17.64
CA ALA A 157 -13.24 -70.00 -17.59
C ALA A 157 -13.22 -69.35 -16.20
N ASN A 158 -12.08 -69.41 -15.53
CA ASN A 158 -11.84 -68.77 -14.24
C ASN A 158 -10.65 -67.82 -14.40
N VAL A 159 -10.90 -66.51 -14.37
CA VAL A 159 -9.86 -65.50 -14.60
C VAL A 159 -9.55 -64.75 -13.31
N THR A 160 -8.27 -64.67 -12.94
CA THR A 160 -7.79 -63.81 -11.86
C THR A 160 -6.97 -62.67 -12.44
N ILE A 161 -7.23 -61.44 -12.01
CA ILE A 161 -6.56 -60.23 -12.49
C ILE A 161 -5.95 -59.49 -11.29
N THR A 162 -4.64 -59.26 -11.34
CA THR A 162 -3.86 -58.58 -10.28
C THR A 162 -2.80 -57.70 -10.93
N ASN A 163 -2.63 -56.44 -10.52
CA ASN A 163 -1.63 -55.53 -11.09
C ASN A 163 -1.81 -55.33 -12.61
N VAL A 164 -3.04 -55.04 -13.06
CA VAL A 164 -3.32 -54.83 -14.49
C VAL A 164 -3.99 -53.48 -14.71
N ASP A 165 -3.43 -52.68 -15.61
CA ASP A 165 -3.99 -51.39 -16.01
C ASP A 165 -4.75 -51.53 -17.32
N PHE A 166 -6.01 -51.09 -17.36
CA PHE A 166 -6.81 -51.01 -18.58
C PHE A 166 -6.94 -49.55 -19.02
N ILE A 167 -6.53 -49.22 -20.25
CA ILE A 167 -6.56 -47.84 -20.76
C ILE A 167 -7.22 -47.78 -22.14
N ASN A 168 -8.15 -46.86 -22.38
CA ASN A 168 -8.74 -46.62 -23.71
C ASN A 168 -9.35 -47.86 -24.35
N MET A 169 -10.19 -48.58 -23.59
CA MET A 169 -10.89 -49.77 -24.10
C MET A 169 -12.18 -49.37 -24.82
N SER A 170 -12.42 -49.90 -26.02
CA SER A 170 -13.56 -49.52 -26.85
C SER A 170 -14.42 -50.71 -27.26
N ALA A 171 -15.66 -50.76 -26.77
CA ALA A 171 -16.69 -51.69 -27.23
C ALA A 171 -17.54 -50.99 -28.30
N VAL A 172 -17.69 -51.58 -29.49
CA VAL A 172 -18.45 -50.97 -30.60
C VAL A 172 -19.40 -51.97 -31.22
N GLY A 173 -20.71 -51.71 -31.19
CA GLY A 173 -21.70 -52.51 -31.89
C GLY A 173 -21.56 -52.42 -33.40
N GLY A 174 -21.83 -53.51 -34.10
CA GLY A 174 -21.87 -53.56 -35.56
C GLY A 174 -23.09 -52.83 -36.10
N ASN A 175 -22.96 -52.23 -37.28
CA ASN A 175 -24.11 -51.61 -37.96
C ASN A 175 -25.02 -52.67 -38.55
N GLY A 176 -26.33 -52.37 -38.68
CA GLY A 176 -27.21 -53.19 -39.50
C GLY A 176 -26.85 -53.08 -40.99
N GLY A 177 -27.26 -54.07 -41.77
CA GLY A 177 -27.10 -54.10 -43.21
C GLY A 177 -28.07 -53.17 -43.94
N ASN A 178 -27.62 -52.63 -45.08
CA ASN A 178 -28.42 -51.78 -45.96
C ASN A 178 -29.41 -52.57 -46.82
N PHE A 179 -30.50 -51.89 -47.22
CA PHE A 179 -31.52 -52.37 -48.17
C PHE A 179 -31.18 -51.98 -49.62
N PHE A 180 -31.33 -52.90 -50.58
CA PHE A 180 -31.00 -52.65 -52.00
C PHE A 180 -32.15 -52.84 -53.02
N GLY A 181 -33.35 -53.30 -52.60
CA GLY A 181 -34.57 -53.17 -53.40
C GLY A 181 -34.64 -53.96 -54.72
N SER A 182 -33.89 -55.05 -54.87
CA SER A 182 -33.92 -55.91 -56.06
C SER A 182 -33.81 -57.39 -55.70
N SER A 183 -34.81 -58.17 -56.15
CA SER A 183 -35.09 -59.61 -55.98
C SER A 183 -33.95 -60.58 -55.56
N PRO A 184 -34.31 -61.69 -54.88
CA PRO A 184 -34.09 -61.98 -53.47
C PRO A 184 -32.71 -62.59 -53.18
N PRO A 185 -31.95 -62.02 -52.23
CA PRO A 185 -31.81 -62.66 -50.91
C PRO A 185 -31.69 -61.67 -49.73
N GLY A 186 -32.00 -62.13 -48.51
CA GLY A 186 -31.76 -61.38 -47.27
C GLY A 186 -30.28 -61.43 -46.85
N GLY A 187 -29.81 -60.41 -46.12
CA GLY A 187 -28.44 -60.34 -45.61
C GLY A 187 -28.23 -61.15 -44.32
N GLY A 188 -27.03 -61.72 -44.15
CA GLY A 188 -26.67 -62.48 -42.95
C GLY A 188 -26.46 -61.56 -41.74
N GLY A 189 -26.74 -62.02 -40.52
CA GLY A 189 -26.46 -61.24 -39.31
C GLY A 189 -24.96 -61.10 -39.04
N GLY A 190 -24.53 -59.98 -38.47
CA GLY A 190 -23.15 -59.78 -37.99
C GLY A 190 -22.86 -60.54 -36.70
N GLY A 191 -21.65 -61.06 -36.54
CA GLY A 191 -21.19 -61.76 -35.33
C GLY A 191 -20.50 -60.85 -34.32
N LEU A 192 -19.98 -61.39 -33.22
CA LEU A 192 -19.24 -60.66 -32.16
C LEU A 192 -17.91 -60.02 -32.60
N GLY A 193 -17.42 -60.38 -33.80
CA GLY A 193 -16.17 -59.87 -34.36
C GLY A 193 -16.01 -60.08 -35.86
N GLY A 194 -17.06 -60.46 -36.57
CA GLY A 194 -17.02 -60.72 -38.02
C GLY A 194 -18.31 -60.32 -38.72
N ASP A 195 -18.18 -59.67 -39.86
CA ASP A 195 -19.33 -59.19 -40.65
C ASP A 195 -20.22 -60.36 -41.11
N GLY A 196 -21.51 -60.11 -41.27
CA GLY A 196 -22.44 -61.06 -41.86
C GLY A 196 -22.16 -61.24 -43.36
N GLY A 197 -22.43 -62.43 -43.90
CA GLY A 197 -22.31 -62.65 -45.34
C GLY A 197 -23.30 -61.77 -46.11
N SER A 198 -22.86 -61.20 -47.23
CA SER A 198 -23.76 -60.63 -48.24
C SER A 198 -24.11 -61.70 -49.26
N SER A 199 -25.21 -61.56 -49.98
CA SER A 199 -25.58 -62.49 -51.06
C SER A 199 -25.91 -61.71 -52.32
N THR A 200 -25.47 -62.25 -53.46
CA THR A 200 -25.64 -61.64 -54.79
C THR A 200 -26.55 -62.50 -55.70
N GLY A 201 -27.09 -63.61 -55.17
CA GLY A 201 -27.82 -64.62 -55.94
C GLY A 201 -29.27 -64.84 -55.52
N ASN A 202 -30.10 -65.28 -56.47
CA ASN A 202 -31.57 -65.18 -56.45
C ASN A 202 -32.34 -66.00 -55.37
N PHE A 203 -31.71 -66.85 -54.56
CA PHE A 203 -32.43 -67.73 -53.60
C PHE A 203 -31.64 -68.16 -52.34
N GLY A 204 -30.47 -67.59 -52.05
CA GLY A 204 -29.61 -68.05 -50.95
C GLY A 204 -29.45 -67.02 -49.83
N ALA A 205 -29.93 -67.34 -48.62
CA ALA A 205 -29.59 -66.57 -47.41
C ALA A 205 -28.14 -66.90 -46.98
N PRO A 206 -27.23 -65.91 -46.90
CA PRO A 206 -25.87 -66.13 -46.46
C PRO A 206 -25.83 -66.33 -44.93
N GLY A 207 -24.87 -67.13 -44.47
CA GLY A 207 -24.69 -67.43 -43.05
C GLY A 207 -24.30 -66.20 -42.23
N GLY A 208 -24.72 -66.16 -40.96
CA GLY A 208 -24.30 -65.13 -40.03
C GLY A 208 -22.80 -65.20 -39.70
N GLY A 209 -22.21 -64.06 -39.35
CA GLY A 209 -20.84 -64.00 -38.84
C GLY A 209 -20.71 -64.73 -37.50
N GLY A 210 -19.63 -65.48 -37.35
CA GLY A 210 -19.33 -66.26 -36.15
C GLY A 210 -18.77 -65.41 -35.01
N VAL A 211 -18.43 -66.08 -33.89
CA VAL A 211 -17.63 -65.47 -32.83
C VAL A 211 -16.20 -65.38 -33.36
N LEU A 212 -15.83 -64.22 -33.91
CA LEU A 212 -14.49 -63.89 -34.48
C LEU A 212 -14.24 -64.27 -35.96
N GLY A 213 -15.27 -64.58 -36.77
CA GLY A 213 -15.11 -64.86 -38.20
C GLY A 213 -16.20 -64.25 -39.07
N ALA A 214 -15.86 -63.83 -40.29
CA ALA A 214 -16.84 -63.32 -41.27
C ALA A 214 -17.77 -64.43 -41.76
N GLY A 215 -19.04 -64.10 -42.03
CA GLY A 215 -20.01 -65.00 -42.65
C GLY A 215 -19.64 -65.35 -44.08
N THR A 216 -20.05 -66.52 -44.56
CA THR A 216 -19.77 -66.98 -45.94
C THR A 216 -20.66 -66.24 -46.94
N ASN A 217 -20.06 -65.72 -48.02
CA ASN A 217 -20.80 -65.17 -49.16
C ASN A 217 -21.32 -66.32 -50.03
N THR A 218 -22.61 -66.30 -50.39
CA THR A 218 -23.22 -67.35 -51.23
C THR A 218 -23.57 -66.78 -52.60
N THR A 219 -23.16 -67.46 -53.68
CA THR A 219 -23.35 -67.00 -55.07
C THR A 219 -24.31 -67.85 -55.90
N SER A 220 -24.89 -68.94 -55.39
CA SER A 220 -25.77 -69.80 -56.20
C SER A 220 -26.59 -70.80 -55.38
N GLY A 221 -27.93 -70.74 -55.53
CA GLY A 221 -28.90 -71.86 -55.66
C GLY A 221 -28.94 -73.05 -54.70
N THR A 222 -27.98 -73.22 -53.80
CA THR A 222 -27.93 -74.26 -52.78
C THR A 222 -28.11 -73.62 -51.41
N ASN A 223 -28.85 -74.31 -50.53
CA ASN A 223 -29.11 -73.89 -49.16
C ASN A 223 -27.80 -73.36 -48.54
N GLY A 224 -27.80 -72.07 -48.19
CA GLY A 224 -26.64 -71.42 -47.60
C GLY A 224 -26.17 -72.24 -46.41
N ALA A 225 -24.91 -72.66 -46.45
CA ALA A 225 -24.27 -73.38 -45.37
C ALA A 225 -24.44 -72.60 -44.07
N ASN A 226 -24.79 -73.32 -42.99
CA ASN A 226 -24.78 -72.80 -41.62
C ASN A 226 -23.53 -71.93 -41.45
N GLY A 227 -23.75 -70.66 -41.08
CA GLY A 227 -22.65 -69.73 -40.81
C GLY A 227 -21.65 -70.40 -39.87
N GLY A 228 -20.40 -70.47 -40.29
CA GLY A 228 -19.34 -71.11 -39.52
C GLY A 228 -19.32 -70.60 -38.09
N LEU A 229 -19.18 -71.54 -37.14
CA LEU A 229 -18.89 -71.37 -35.71
C LEU A 229 -19.29 -70.00 -35.12
N GLY A 230 -20.58 -69.89 -34.79
CA GLY A 230 -21.14 -68.77 -34.01
C GLY A 230 -22.45 -68.21 -34.59
N GLY A 231 -22.74 -68.49 -35.87
CA GLY A 231 -24.02 -68.17 -36.50
C GLY A 231 -25.00 -69.35 -36.41
N GLY A 232 -25.74 -69.46 -35.30
CA GLY A 232 -26.92 -70.33 -35.19
C GLY A 232 -26.65 -71.81 -34.89
N GLY A 233 -26.95 -72.18 -33.64
CA GLY A 233 -27.21 -73.56 -33.23
C GLY A 233 -26.07 -74.24 -32.48
N GLY A 234 -26.31 -74.54 -31.21
CA GLY A 234 -25.29 -75.11 -30.34
C GLY A 234 -24.96 -76.57 -30.67
N GLY A 235 -23.69 -76.89 -30.39
CA GLY A 235 -23.09 -78.20 -30.63
C GLY A 235 -21.56 -78.24 -30.47
N GLY A 236 -20.98 -77.54 -29.48
CA GLY A 236 -19.61 -77.72 -28.96
C GLY A 236 -18.43 -77.32 -29.88
N LEU A 237 -17.27 -76.88 -29.42
CA LEU A 237 -16.69 -76.68 -28.07
C LEU A 237 -17.46 -75.57 -27.34
N LEU A 238 -18.18 -75.67 -26.22
CA LEU A 238 -18.45 -76.66 -25.19
C LEU A 238 -19.81 -76.20 -24.60
N GLY A 239 -20.84 -77.05 -24.62
CA GLY A 239 -22.16 -76.75 -24.05
C GLY A 239 -23.31 -77.05 -25.02
N GLY A 240 -23.95 -78.21 -24.84
CA GLY A 240 -24.96 -78.77 -25.73
C GLY A 240 -26.34 -78.13 -25.60
N GLY A 241 -26.61 -77.11 -26.42
CA GLY A 241 -27.98 -76.66 -26.74
C GLY A 241 -28.26 -76.89 -28.21
N THR A 242 -29.24 -77.72 -28.54
CA THR A 242 -29.63 -78.10 -29.91
C THR A 242 -29.83 -76.90 -30.85
N ALA A 243 -29.39 -77.05 -32.09
CA ALA A 243 -29.63 -76.08 -33.16
C ALA A 243 -31.10 -75.71 -33.29
N GLY A 244 -31.41 -74.40 -33.28
CA GLY A 244 -32.67 -73.92 -33.82
C GLY A 244 -32.66 -74.24 -35.30
N THR A 245 -33.47 -75.22 -35.70
CA THR A 245 -33.72 -75.54 -37.09
C THR A 245 -34.19 -74.25 -37.77
N GLY A 246 -33.37 -73.67 -38.67
CA GLY A 246 -33.95 -73.02 -39.83
C GLY A 246 -34.93 -74.03 -40.42
N GLY A 247 -36.18 -73.62 -40.63
CA GLY A 247 -37.29 -74.52 -40.94
C GLY A 247 -36.84 -75.62 -41.88
N ALA A 248 -36.76 -76.85 -41.36
CA ALA A 248 -36.58 -78.01 -42.21
C ALA A 248 -37.78 -78.02 -43.15
N ALA A 249 -37.49 -78.01 -44.44
CA ALA A 249 -38.47 -78.30 -45.47
C ALA A 249 -39.20 -79.58 -45.08
N TYR A 250 -40.52 -79.48 -44.94
CA TYR A 250 -41.40 -80.62 -45.09
C TYR A 250 -41.13 -81.20 -46.48
N ALA A 251 -40.53 -82.38 -46.54
CA ALA A 251 -40.52 -83.18 -47.75
C ALA A 251 -41.92 -83.76 -47.94
N GLY A 252 -42.64 -83.33 -48.98
CA GLY A 252 -43.95 -83.91 -49.31
C GLY A 252 -44.64 -83.17 -50.46
N ASN A 253 -44.55 -83.76 -51.65
CA ASN A 253 -45.27 -83.45 -52.89
C ASN A 253 -46.58 -82.65 -52.74
N THR A 254 -46.67 -81.47 -53.34
CA THR A 254 -47.68 -81.17 -54.39
C THR A 254 -47.37 -79.84 -55.07
N ALA A 255 -47.39 -79.88 -56.40
CA ALA A 255 -47.21 -78.74 -57.28
C ALA A 255 -48.43 -77.80 -57.21
N GLY A 256 -48.19 -76.50 -57.15
CA GLY A 256 -49.25 -75.48 -57.27
C GLY A 256 -49.00 -74.21 -56.46
N GLY A 257 -48.01 -73.41 -56.87
CA GLY A 257 -47.92 -71.96 -56.61
C GLY A 257 -48.06 -71.46 -55.16
N SER A 258 -46.94 -71.41 -54.42
CA SER A 258 -46.55 -70.33 -53.49
C SER A 258 -45.19 -70.65 -52.81
N PRO A 259 -44.04 -70.08 -53.21
CA PRO A 259 -42.78 -70.25 -52.52
C PRO A 259 -42.32 -68.93 -51.87
N ALA A 260 -42.70 -68.65 -50.62
CA ALA A 260 -42.14 -67.51 -49.88
C ALA A 260 -42.57 -67.47 -48.40
N SER A 261 -42.01 -68.35 -47.56
CA SER A 261 -42.08 -68.17 -46.10
C SER A 261 -40.77 -68.62 -45.44
N THR A 262 -39.68 -67.92 -45.72
CA THR A 262 -38.43 -68.13 -44.98
C THR A 262 -38.16 -66.89 -44.15
N ALA A 263 -38.62 -66.95 -42.89
CA ALA A 263 -38.22 -65.98 -41.87
C ALA A 263 -36.69 -65.98 -41.72
N GLY A 264 -36.14 -64.83 -41.34
CA GLY A 264 -34.70 -64.69 -41.11
C GLY A 264 -34.26 -65.53 -39.91
N GLY A 265 -33.04 -66.09 -39.98
CA GLY A 265 -32.48 -66.85 -38.87
C GLY A 265 -32.24 -65.98 -37.63
N ALA A 266 -32.52 -66.50 -36.44
CA ALA A 266 -32.22 -65.79 -35.20
C ALA A 266 -30.70 -65.73 -34.94
N GLY A 267 -30.24 -64.62 -34.38
CA GLY A 267 -28.85 -64.43 -33.96
C GLY A 267 -28.51 -65.23 -32.71
N GLY A 268 -27.29 -65.75 -32.65
CA GLY A 268 -26.71 -66.34 -31.43
C GLY A 268 -26.31 -65.28 -30.40
N PHE A 269 -25.68 -65.67 -29.30
CA PHE A 269 -25.16 -64.72 -28.31
C PHE A 269 -24.22 -63.69 -28.98
N GLY A 270 -24.56 -62.40 -28.88
CA GLY A 270 -23.82 -61.32 -29.55
C GLY A 270 -23.98 -61.25 -31.07
N GLY A 271 -24.79 -62.12 -31.68
CA GLY A 271 -25.04 -62.16 -33.12
C GLY A 271 -26.32 -61.44 -33.52
N GLY A 272 -26.29 -60.73 -34.65
CA GLY A 272 -27.46 -60.12 -35.28
C GLY A 272 -28.37 -61.17 -35.94
N GLY A 273 -29.65 -60.84 -36.09
CA GLY A 273 -30.62 -61.65 -36.82
C GLY A 273 -30.45 -61.53 -38.34
N GLY A 274 -30.71 -62.60 -39.07
CA GLY A 274 -30.70 -62.58 -40.54
C GLY A 274 -31.88 -61.78 -41.10
N GLY A 275 -31.68 -61.07 -42.20
CA GLY A 275 -32.76 -60.39 -42.91
C GLY A 275 -33.60 -61.37 -43.73
N ALA A 276 -34.85 -60.99 -44.02
CA ALA A 276 -35.79 -61.80 -44.79
C ALA A 276 -36.41 -61.00 -45.94
N PRO A 277 -36.37 -61.47 -47.20
CA PRO A 277 -36.93 -60.72 -48.32
C PRO A 277 -38.47 -60.71 -48.31
N LEU A 278 -39.10 -61.84 -47.94
CA LEU A 278 -40.56 -62.07 -48.05
C LEU A 278 -41.22 -62.55 -46.74
N GLY A 279 -40.53 -62.45 -45.60
CA GLY A 279 -41.00 -62.95 -44.29
C GLY A 279 -40.51 -62.10 -43.12
N ILE A 280 -40.79 -62.53 -41.88
CA ILE A 280 -40.36 -61.82 -40.66
C ILE A 280 -38.84 -61.87 -40.54
N GLY A 281 -38.21 -60.74 -40.20
CA GLY A 281 -36.77 -60.68 -39.96
C GLY A 281 -36.36 -61.50 -38.73
N GLY A 282 -35.16 -62.07 -38.75
CA GLY A 282 -34.65 -62.85 -37.64
C GLY A 282 -34.44 -61.98 -36.40
N ALA A 283 -34.77 -62.52 -35.22
CA ALA A 283 -34.48 -61.83 -33.96
C ALA A 283 -32.97 -61.79 -33.71
N GLY A 284 -32.43 -60.69 -33.20
CA GLY A 284 -31.06 -60.63 -32.70
C GLY A 284 -30.89 -61.43 -31.40
N GLY A 285 -29.71 -61.99 -31.16
CA GLY A 285 -29.37 -62.56 -29.85
C GLY A 285 -28.94 -61.47 -28.87
N PHE A 286 -28.41 -61.83 -27.69
CA PHE A 286 -27.99 -60.84 -26.68
C PHE A 286 -27.07 -59.77 -27.29
N GLY A 287 -27.47 -58.50 -27.23
CA GLY A 287 -26.75 -57.37 -27.84
C GLY A 287 -26.74 -57.36 -29.38
N GLY A 288 -27.34 -58.31 -30.08
CA GLY A 288 -27.44 -58.33 -31.54
C GLY A 288 -28.65 -57.56 -32.05
N GLY A 289 -28.50 -56.86 -33.17
CA GLY A 289 -29.62 -56.21 -33.85
C GLY A 289 -30.53 -57.21 -34.56
N GLY A 290 -31.80 -56.84 -34.75
CA GLY A 290 -32.77 -57.64 -35.51
C GLY A 290 -32.58 -57.48 -37.02
N GLY A 291 -32.92 -58.51 -37.78
CA GLY A 291 -32.90 -58.48 -39.25
C GLY A 291 -34.05 -57.65 -39.81
N GLY A 292 -33.81 -56.90 -40.88
CA GLY A 292 -34.80 -56.15 -41.64
C GLY A 292 -35.60 -57.03 -42.61
N THR A 293 -36.65 -56.45 -43.19
CA THR A 293 -37.51 -57.12 -44.19
C THR A 293 -37.81 -56.24 -45.39
N GLY A 294 -37.95 -56.84 -46.58
CA GLY A 294 -38.12 -56.13 -47.85
C GLY A 294 -39.55 -55.85 -48.28
N THR A 295 -40.53 -56.56 -47.73
CA THR A 295 -41.97 -56.42 -48.01
C THR A 295 -42.77 -56.24 -46.71
N SER A 296 -44.09 -56.00 -46.76
CA SER A 296 -44.96 -55.43 -45.69
C SER A 296 -45.13 -56.26 -44.39
N THR A 297 -44.12 -57.03 -44.01
CA THR A 297 -44.02 -57.83 -42.79
C THR A 297 -43.17 -57.12 -41.72
N ARG A 298 -43.23 -57.60 -40.48
CA ARG A 298 -42.53 -56.99 -39.34
C ARG A 298 -41.02 -57.33 -39.38
N GLY A 299 -40.17 -56.34 -39.14
CA GLY A 299 -38.75 -56.56 -38.86
C GLY A 299 -38.51 -57.44 -37.63
N GLY A 300 -37.35 -58.08 -37.57
CA GLY A 300 -36.94 -58.88 -36.43
C GLY A 300 -36.71 -58.02 -35.18
N ALA A 301 -37.08 -58.55 -34.01
CA ALA A 301 -36.76 -57.90 -32.75
C ALA A 301 -35.23 -57.88 -32.54
N GLY A 302 -34.68 -56.78 -32.05
CA GLY A 302 -33.33 -56.80 -31.48
C GLY A 302 -33.31 -57.70 -30.25
N GLY A 303 -32.16 -58.32 -29.95
CA GLY A 303 -32.00 -58.92 -28.64
C GLY A 303 -31.78 -57.85 -27.58
N PRO A 304 -31.60 -58.21 -26.30
CA PRO A 304 -31.34 -57.25 -25.23
C PRO A 304 -30.26 -56.25 -25.63
N GLY A 305 -30.67 -55.00 -25.85
CA GLY A 305 -29.81 -53.88 -26.19
C GLY A 305 -29.51 -53.66 -27.67
N GLY A 306 -29.80 -54.63 -28.52
CA GLY A 306 -29.71 -54.49 -29.97
C GLY A 306 -30.90 -53.73 -30.53
N GLY A 307 -30.69 -53.04 -31.65
CA GLY A 307 -31.75 -52.35 -32.38
C GLY A 307 -32.68 -53.32 -33.09
N ALA A 308 -33.96 -52.97 -33.24
CA ALA A 308 -34.90 -53.73 -34.07
C ALA A 308 -34.61 -53.51 -35.56
N GLY A 309 -34.90 -54.53 -36.38
CA GLY A 309 -34.86 -54.40 -37.85
C GLY A 309 -36.05 -53.62 -38.40
N GLY A 310 -35.84 -52.92 -39.52
CA GLY A 310 -36.87 -52.18 -40.25
C GLY A 310 -37.82 -53.06 -41.06
N SER A 311 -39.03 -52.55 -41.33
CA SER A 311 -40.09 -53.20 -42.12
C SER A 311 -40.41 -52.44 -43.41
N GLY A 312 -40.04 -53.01 -44.57
CA GLY A 312 -40.26 -52.41 -45.87
C GLY A 312 -41.73 -52.46 -46.32
N GLY A 313 -42.52 -51.43 -45.99
CA GLY A 313 -43.90 -51.32 -46.47
C GLY A 313 -44.42 -49.88 -46.43
N VAL A 314 -45.09 -49.45 -47.50
CA VAL A 314 -45.57 -48.05 -47.69
C VAL A 314 -46.77 -47.70 -46.78
N ASN A 315 -47.36 -48.65 -46.04
CA ASN A 315 -48.57 -48.36 -45.27
C ASN A 315 -48.90 -49.33 -44.13
N THR A 316 -48.05 -49.47 -43.12
CA THR A 316 -48.47 -50.11 -41.85
C THR A 316 -47.93 -49.34 -40.65
N SER A 317 -48.79 -48.52 -40.06
CA SER A 317 -48.63 -47.80 -38.80
C SER A 317 -48.63 -48.72 -37.56
N THR A 318 -48.04 -49.91 -37.66
CA THR A 318 -47.82 -50.78 -36.50
C THR A 318 -46.43 -50.49 -35.96
N PRO A 319 -46.30 -49.85 -34.78
CA PRO A 319 -45.02 -49.66 -34.12
C PRO A 319 -44.33 -51.02 -33.97
N GLY A 320 -43.07 -51.10 -34.38
CA GLY A 320 -42.20 -52.24 -34.09
C GLY A 320 -42.31 -52.60 -32.61
N GLY A 321 -42.39 -53.91 -32.34
CA GLY A 321 -42.84 -54.48 -31.07
C GLY A 321 -42.26 -53.81 -29.82
N SER A 322 -43.15 -53.62 -28.85
CA SER A 322 -42.88 -53.08 -27.53
C SER A 322 -41.80 -53.84 -26.77
N LEU A 323 -40.92 -53.06 -26.13
CA LEU A 323 -40.42 -53.25 -24.77
C LEU A 323 -39.90 -54.66 -24.42
N GLY A 324 -38.61 -54.89 -24.67
CA GLY A 324 -37.81 -55.69 -23.76
C GLY A 324 -37.75 -54.99 -22.41
N SER A 325 -38.73 -55.28 -21.55
CA SER A 325 -38.76 -54.85 -20.15
C SER A 325 -37.70 -55.62 -19.37
N GLY A 326 -36.61 -54.95 -19.04
CA GLY A 326 -35.60 -55.47 -18.11
C GLY A 326 -34.34 -54.62 -18.17
N ILE A 327 -34.18 -53.76 -17.16
CA ILE A 327 -33.03 -52.86 -16.90
C ILE A 327 -33.15 -51.51 -17.65
N SER A 328 -33.55 -50.51 -16.88
CA SER A 328 -33.83 -49.13 -17.27
C SER A 328 -32.59 -48.40 -17.81
N GLY A 329 -32.59 -48.16 -19.12
CA GLY A 329 -31.78 -47.15 -19.79
C GLY A 329 -32.57 -46.65 -21.00
N GLY A 330 -33.11 -45.44 -20.91
CA GLY A 330 -33.95 -44.86 -21.96
C GLY A 330 -33.15 -44.59 -23.23
N GLY A 331 -33.31 -45.45 -24.24
CA GLY A 331 -32.89 -45.21 -25.60
C GLY A 331 -34.11 -45.26 -26.53
N SER A 332 -34.70 -44.10 -26.80
CA SER A 332 -35.70 -43.93 -27.87
C SER A 332 -34.98 -43.97 -29.23
N GLY A 333 -34.59 -45.17 -29.68
CA GLY A 333 -33.99 -45.38 -31.00
C GLY A 333 -35.07 -45.62 -32.04
N TYR A 334 -35.43 -44.58 -32.79
CA TYR A 334 -36.15 -44.73 -34.06
C TYR A 334 -35.36 -45.66 -34.99
N GLY A 335 -36.11 -46.43 -35.80
CA GLY A 335 -35.62 -47.53 -36.63
C GLY A 335 -34.40 -47.18 -37.50
N GLY A 336 -33.66 -48.24 -37.89
CA GLY A 336 -32.46 -48.16 -38.71
C GLY A 336 -32.61 -47.34 -40.00
N ASN A 337 -31.48 -47.05 -40.64
CA ASN A 337 -31.43 -46.31 -41.90
C ASN A 337 -32.38 -46.92 -42.94
N GLY A 338 -33.49 -46.20 -43.20
CA GLY A 338 -34.47 -46.53 -44.22
C GLY A 338 -35.49 -47.61 -43.81
N PRO A 339 -36.65 -47.64 -44.49
CA PRO A 339 -37.80 -48.47 -44.12
C PRO A 339 -37.51 -49.98 -44.01
N SER A 340 -36.37 -50.51 -44.46
CA SER A 340 -36.15 -51.96 -44.62
C SER A 340 -34.78 -52.48 -44.12
N GLY A 341 -33.97 -51.64 -43.43
CA GLY A 341 -32.61 -51.98 -43.00
C GLY A 341 -32.53 -52.85 -41.73
N GLY A 342 -31.40 -53.49 -41.48
CA GLY A 342 -31.15 -54.23 -40.22
C GLY A 342 -30.94 -53.28 -39.03
N GLY A 343 -31.23 -53.76 -37.82
CA GLY A 343 -30.93 -53.03 -36.58
C GLY A 343 -29.44 -53.15 -36.20
N GLY A 344 -28.87 -52.13 -35.56
CA GLY A 344 -27.50 -52.17 -35.05
C GLY A 344 -27.32 -53.03 -33.80
N GLY A 345 -26.09 -53.51 -33.56
CA GLY A 345 -25.73 -54.23 -32.34
C GLY A 345 -25.43 -53.31 -31.16
N ALA A 346 -25.47 -53.84 -29.96
CA ALA A 346 -25.14 -53.17 -28.71
C ALA A 346 -23.63 -53.12 -28.47
N ALA A 347 -23.22 -52.28 -27.53
CA ALA A 347 -21.89 -52.31 -26.95
C ALA A 347 -21.97 -52.40 -25.41
N ALA A 348 -21.16 -53.26 -24.80
CA ALA A 348 -21.13 -53.43 -23.35
C ALA A 348 -19.78 -53.96 -22.84
N GLY A 349 -19.44 -53.59 -21.60
CA GLY A 349 -18.25 -54.07 -20.89
C GLY A 349 -16.95 -53.85 -21.67
N PRO A 350 -16.58 -52.61 -22.04
CA PRO A 350 -15.37 -52.34 -22.82
C PRO A 350 -14.11 -52.88 -22.16
N VAL A 351 -14.01 -52.88 -20.83
CA VAL A 351 -12.87 -53.47 -20.10
C VAL A 351 -13.04 -54.97 -20.01
N ILE A 352 -14.13 -55.44 -19.39
CA ILE A 352 -14.39 -56.86 -19.17
C ILE A 352 -15.85 -57.16 -19.53
N PHE A 353 -16.06 -58.17 -20.36
CA PHE A 353 -17.37 -58.76 -20.56
C PHE A 353 -17.38 -60.21 -20.10
N ILE A 354 -18.31 -60.56 -19.21
CA ILE A 354 -18.47 -61.90 -18.66
C ILE A 354 -19.79 -62.46 -19.20
N ASN A 355 -19.70 -63.36 -20.18
CA ASN A 355 -20.84 -64.12 -20.67
C ASN A 355 -21.22 -65.19 -19.64
N LEU A 356 -20.29 -66.12 -19.40
CA LEU A 356 -20.33 -67.18 -18.40
C LEU A 356 -18.91 -67.37 -17.85
N GLY A 357 -18.77 -67.89 -16.63
CA GLY A 357 -17.47 -68.10 -15.97
C GLY A 357 -17.28 -67.24 -14.74
N THR A 358 -16.09 -67.31 -14.14
CA THR A 358 -15.73 -66.53 -12.96
C THR A 358 -14.63 -65.53 -13.29
N VAL A 359 -14.81 -64.28 -12.90
CA VAL A 359 -13.72 -63.29 -12.92
C VAL A 359 -13.51 -62.80 -11.50
N VAL A 360 -12.28 -62.95 -11.04
CA VAL A 360 -11.77 -62.45 -9.78
C VAL A 360 -10.86 -61.27 -10.08
N VAL A 361 -11.27 -60.09 -9.64
CA VAL A 361 -10.46 -58.88 -9.77
C VAL A 361 -9.98 -58.47 -8.38
N ASP A 362 -8.67 -58.30 -8.26
CA ASP A 362 -8.08 -57.59 -7.14
C ASP A 362 -8.19 -56.08 -7.38
N LEU A 363 -9.18 -55.45 -6.75
CA LEU A 363 -9.43 -54.00 -6.90
C LEU A 363 -8.30 -53.14 -6.30
N ALA A 364 -7.37 -53.72 -5.54
CA ALA A 364 -6.23 -53.00 -4.98
C ALA A 364 -5.18 -52.62 -6.01
N THR A 365 -5.05 -53.46 -7.04
CA THR A 365 -3.91 -53.43 -7.95
C THR A 365 -4.33 -53.23 -9.41
N VAL A 366 -5.63 -53.18 -9.70
CA VAL A 366 -6.17 -53.01 -11.05
C VAL A 366 -6.67 -51.59 -11.25
N THR A 367 -6.17 -50.89 -12.26
CA THR A 367 -6.66 -49.55 -12.66
C THR A 367 -7.40 -49.60 -14.00
N SER A 368 -8.35 -48.68 -14.22
CA SER A 368 -9.13 -48.62 -15.46
C SER A 368 -9.46 -47.17 -15.83
N SER A 369 -9.10 -46.71 -17.04
CA SER A 369 -9.38 -45.34 -17.51
C SER A 369 -9.69 -45.25 -19.02
N GLY A 370 -10.50 -44.24 -19.42
CA GLY A 370 -10.68 -43.85 -20.82
C GLY A 370 -11.58 -44.75 -21.68
N HIS A 371 -12.46 -45.56 -21.08
CA HIS A 371 -13.24 -46.57 -21.81
C HIS A 371 -14.48 -46.02 -22.53
N THR A 372 -14.79 -46.57 -23.70
CA THR A 372 -15.95 -46.19 -24.52
C THR A 372 -16.80 -47.40 -24.88
N ALA A 373 -18.13 -47.25 -24.85
CA ALA A 373 -19.07 -48.24 -25.39
C ALA A 373 -20.07 -47.56 -26.31
N THR A 374 -20.03 -47.92 -27.60
CA THR A 374 -20.83 -47.28 -28.66
C THR A 374 -21.65 -48.33 -29.40
N GLY A 375 -22.98 -48.33 -29.26
CA GLY A 375 -23.85 -49.17 -30.10
C GLY A 375 -23.72 -48.87 -31.60
N GLY A 376 -24.06 -49.83 -32.45
CA GLY A 376 -24.24 -49.61 -33.89
C GLY A 376 -25.52 -48.83 -34.20
N ALA A 377 -25.72 -48.43 -35.45
CA ALA A 377 -26.90 -47.63 -35.85
C ALA A 377 -28.24 -48.26 -35.40
N GLY A 378 -28.94 -47.62 -34.45
CA GLY A 378 -30.20 -48.10 -33.86
C GLY A 378 -30.05 -49.06 -32.65
N GLY A 379 -28.83 -49.45 -32.27
CA GLY A 379 -28.53 -50.23 -31.05
C GLY A 379 -28.30 -49.34 -29.82
N THR A 380 -28.59 -49.87 -28.63
CA THR A 380 -28.38 -49.18 -27.35
C THR A 380 -27.01 -49.50 -26.75
N SER A 381 -26.44 -48.55 -26.00
CA SER A 381 -25.25 -48.77 -25.17
C SER A 381 -25.69 -49.21 -23.77
N TYR A 382 -25.23 -50.37 -23.28
CA TYR A 382 -25.52 -50.82 -21.92
C TYR A 382 -24.30 -50.69 -21.01
N GLY A 383 -24.52 -50.10 -19.83
CA GLY A 383 -23.63 -50.22 -18.69
C GLY A 383 -24.42 -50.22 -17.38
N THR A 384 -24.39 -51.32 -16.64
CA THR A 384 -24.76 -51.32 -15.21
C THR A 384 -23.59 -50.76 -14.42
N ALA A 385 -23.75 -49.59 -13.82
CA ALA A 385 -22.77 -49.06 -12.88
C ALA A 385 -22.68 -49.99 -11.66
N VAL A 386 -21.61 -50.78 -11.56
CA VAL A 386 -21.13 -51.24 -10.26
C VAL A 386 -20.49 -50.01 -9.61
N ARG A 387 -21.05 -49.57 -8.48
CA ARG A 387 -20.68 -48.35 -7.74
C ARG A 387 -19.16 -48.25 -7.57
N GLY A 388 -18.54 -47.16 -8.05
CA GLY A 388 -17.15 -46.85 -7.72
C GLY A 388 -16.35 -45.99 -8.71
N TYR A 389 -16.81 -45.81 -9.96
CA TYR A 389 -16.08 -44.99 -10.95
C TYR A 389 -17.05 -44.12 -11.75
N ASP A 390 -16.85 -42.80 -11.66
CA ASP A 390 -17.31 -41.72 -12.56
C ASP A 390 -18.46 -42.06 -13.56
N GLY A 391 -19.69 -41.79 -13.15
CA GLY A 391 -20.35 -40.57 -13.63
C GLY A 391 -20.90 -40.48 -15.06
N THR A 392 -20.97 -41.51 -15.90
CA THR A 392 -21.91 -41.52 -17.07
C THR A 392 -22.44 -42.92 -17.36
N ALA A 393 -23.76 -43.09 -17.43
CA ALA A 393 -24.46 -44.39 -17.56
C ALA A 393 -24.33 -45.06 -18.94
N SER A 394 -23.25 -44.83 -19.69
CA SER A 394 -23.04 -45.36 -21.05
C SER A 394 -21.75 -46.21 -21.21
N SER A 395 -20.95 -46.41 -20.15
CA SER A 395 -19.59 -46.98 -20.27
C SER A 395 -19.14 -47.82 -19.07
N ALA A 396 -20.05 -48.56 -18.41
CA ALA A 396 -19.66 -49.42 -17.29
C ALA A 396 -18.52 -50.38 -17.72
N PRO A 397 -17.33 -50.31 -17.08
CA PRO A 397 -16.13 -50.99 -17.56
C PRO A 397 -16.31 -52.51 -17.61
N ILE A 398 -17.04 -53.06 -16.64
CA ILE A 398 -17.32 -54.49 -16.50
C ILE A 398 -18.81 -54.75 -16.73
N PHE A 399 -19.13 -55.71 -17.60
CA PHE A 399 -20.50 -56.20 -17.79
C PHE A 399 -20.58 -57.68 -17.47
N ASN A 400 -21.45 -58.06 -16.52
CA ASN A 400 -21.68 -59.44 -16.14
C ASN A 400 -23.06 -59.91 -16.60
N TYR A 401 -23.11 -60.76 -17.63
CA TYR A 401 -24.36 -61.27 -18.20
C TYR A 401 -24.93 -62.45 -17.41
N GLY A 402 -24.15 -63.53 -17.26
CA GLY A 402 -24.57 -64.75 -16.58
C GLY A 402 -23.44 -65.45 -15.83
N GLY A 403 -22.32 -64.79 -15.63
CA GLY A 403 -21.17 -65.29 -14.88
C GLY A 403 -21.17 -64.85 -13.42
N THR A 404 -20.12 -65.26 -12.72
CA THR A 404 -19.80 -64.81 -11.37
C THR A 404 -18.71 -63.76 -11.45
N TYR A 405 -19.07 -62.51 -11.23
CA TYR A 405 -18.09 -61.46 -10.95
C TYR A 405 -17.85 -61.45 -9.44
N ASN A 406 -16.68 -61.93 -9.01
CA ASN A 406 -16.30 -61.91 -7.61
C ASN A 406 -15.22 -60.83 -7.42
N THR A 407 -15.55 -59.82 -6.63
CA THR A 407 -14.51 -58.92 -6.14
C THR A 407 -13.78 -59.66 -5.03
N LEU A 408 -12.55 -60.09 -5.29
CA LEU A 408 -11.68 -60.49 -4.20
C LEU A 408 -11.23 -59.20 -3.53
N THR A 409 -12.04 -58.73 -2.59
CA THR A 409 -11.59 -57.83 -1.55
C THR A 409 -10.77 -58.69 -0.60
N THR A 410 -9.52 -58.97 -0.95
CA THR A 410 -8.58 -59.47 0.05
C THR A 410 -8.54 -58.40 1.14
N THR A 411 -9.09 -58.69 2.33
CA THR A 411 -8.66 -58.02 3.56
C THR A 411 -7.22 -58.46 3.87
N GLY A 412 -6.29 -58.03 3.05
CA GLY A 412 -5.09 -57.38 3.55
C GLY A 412 -5.29 -55.92 3.16
N SER A 413 -5.07 -54.95 4.06
CA SER A 413 -5.33 -53.53 3.79
C SER A 413 -4.83 -53.16 2.38
N ILE A 414 -5.79 -53.02 1.48
CA ILE A 414 -5.58 -52.43 0.17
C ILE A 414 -5.59 -50.95 0.50
N PHE A 415 -4.40 -50.48 0.74
CA PHE A 415 -4.12 -49.14 1.17
C PHE A 415 -4.46 -48.23 -0.04
N LEU A 416 -5.76 -47.89 -0.20
CA LEU A 416 -6.24 -46.90 -1.16
C LEU A 416 -5.84 -45.57 -0.55
N GLY A 417 -4.77 -44.99 -1.11
CA GLY A 417 -4.34 -43.65 -0.76
C GLY A 417 -5.54 -42.70 -0.74
N PRO A 418 -5.49 -41.66 0.11
CA PRO A 418 -6.58 -40.71 0.24
C PRO A 418 -6.91 -40.10 -1.14
N VAL A 419 -8.15 -39.65 -1.35
CA VAL A 419 -8.57 -38.97 -2.58
C VAL A 419 -8.99 -37.55 -2.24
N VAL A 420 -8.47 -36.56 -2.95
CA VAL A 420 -8.90 -35.16 -2.85
C VAL A 420 -9.88 -34.85 -3.98
N THR A 421 -11.07 -34.41 -3.63
CA THR A 421 -12.14 -34.06 -4.58
C THR A 421 -12.42 -32.56 -4.68
N GLY A 422 -11.83 -31.76 -3.79
CA GLY A 422 -11.96 -30.30 -3.82
C GLY A 422 -11.26 -29.62 -2.66
N ILE A 423 -10.86 -28.37 -2.87
CA ILE A 423 -10.25 -27.52 -1.85
C ILE A 423 -10.94 -26.14 -1.80
N ALA A 424 -11.08 -25.55 -0.62
CA ALA A 424 -11.66 -24.23 -0.46
C ALA A 424 -11.00 -23.45 0.70
N PRO A 425 -10.47 -22.23 0.46
CA PRO A 425 -10.30 -21.59 -0.84
C PRO A 425 -9.25 -22.28 -1.72
N SER A 426 -9.34 -22.15 -3.04
CA SER A 426 -8.36 -22.71 -4.00
C SER A 426 -7.10 -21.85 -4.19
N GLY A 427 -6.84 -20.93 -3.26
CA GLY A 427 -5.66 -20.08 -3.28
C GLY A 427 -5.49 -19.28 -2.00
N GLY A 428 -4.30 -18.70 -1.84
CA GLY A 428 -3.91 -17.95 -0.66
C GLY A 428 -2.63 -17.17 -0.86
N PHE A 429 -2.11 -16.60 0.22
CA PHE A 429 -0.95 -15.70 0.13
C PHE A 429 0.39 -16.43 0.21
N THR A 430 1.40 -15.92 -0.48
CA THR A 430 2.78 -16.45 -0.47
C THR A 430 3.43 -16.46 0.93
N THR A 431 2.91 -15.69 1.89
CA THR A 431 3.31 -15.75 3.30
C THR A 431 2.85 -17.00 4.03
N GLY A 432 1.97 -17.81 3.42
CA GLY A 432 1.30 -18.92 4.08
C GLY A 432 0.21 -18.46 5.06
N GLY A 433 -0.29 -19.40 5.87
CA GLY A 433 -1.29 -19.14 6.91
C GLY A 433 -2.74 -19.22 6.42
N THR A 434 -2.97 -19.43 5.12
CA THR A 434 -4.33 -19.61 4.59
C THR A 434 -4.89 -20.95 5.08
N SER A 435 -6.02 -20.91 5.81
CA SER A 435 -6.74 -22.11 6.21
C SER A 435 -7.54 -22.63 5.01
N VAL A 436 -7.27 -23.87 4.62
CA VAL A 436 -7.84 -24.55 3.46
C VAL A 436 -8.60 -25.77 3.95
N VAL A 437 -9.88 -25.83 3.61
CA VAL A 437 -10.71 -27.02 3.78
C VAL A 437 -10.50 -27.92 2.57
N ILE A 438 -9.98 -29.11 2.82
CA ILE A 438 -9.75 -30.16 1.84
C ILE A 438 -10.89 -31.17 1.97
N THR A 439 -11.57 -31.44 0.88
CA THR A 439 -12.72 -32.37 0.82
C THR A 439 -12.35 -33.59 -0.04
N GLY A 440 -12.76 -34.77 0.40
CA GLY A 440 -12.33 -36.01 -0.22
C GLY A 440 -12.79 -37.27 0.49
N ALA A 441 -11.98 -38.32 0.44
CA ALA A 441 -12.22 -39.59 1.12
C ALA A 441 -10.89 -40.24 1.57
N GLY A 442 -10.93 -41.07 2.61
CA GLY A 442 -9.76 -41.80 3.11
C GLY A 442 -8.84 -40.97 3.99
N PHE A 443 -9.36 -39.91 4.63
CA PHE A 443 -8.55 -39.00 5.44
C PHE A 443 -8.34 -39.48 6.88
N THR A 444 -9.11 -40.45 7.36
CA THR A 444 -8.87 -41.03 8.69
C THR A 444 -7.47 -41.61 8.78
N GLY A 445 -6.69 -41.14 9.76
CA GLY A 445 -5.30 -41.55 9.93
C GLY A 445 -4.29 -40.82 9.04
N ALA A 446 -4.67 -39.71 8.37
CA ALA A 446 -3.72 -38.89 7.63
C ALA A 446 -2.53 -38.46 8.50
N THR A 447 -1.32 -38.67 7.97
CA THR A 447 -0.03 -38.39 8.63
C THR A 447 0.65 -37.16 8.06
N ALA A 448 0.31 -36.74 6.84
CA ALA A 448 0.79 -35.50 6.26
C ALA A 448 -0.24 -34.87 5.31
N VAL A 449 -0.16 -33.55 5.18
CA VAL A 449 -0.74 -32.77 4.09
C VAL A 449 0.38 -31.91 3.52
N THR A 450 0.56 -31.90 2.21
CA THR A 450 1.59 -31.09 1.55
C THR A 450 1.00 -30.21 0.46
N PHE A 451 1.60 -29.05 0.25
CA PHE A 451 1.30 -28.09 -0.81
C PHE A 451 2.50 -28.06 -1.76
N GLY A 452 2.40 -28.71 -2.91
CA GLY A 452 3.51 -28.84 -3.86
C GLY A 452 4.75 -29.51 -3.26
N GLY A 453 4.56 -30.48 -2.36
CA GLY A 453 5.62 -31.15 -1.63
C GLY A 453 6.11 -30.44 -0.36
N THR A 454 5.68 -29.20 -0.07
CA THR A 454 5.97 -28.52 1.21
C THR A 454 4.92 -28.86 2.24
N ALA A 455 5.30 -29.37 3.42
CA ALA A 455 4.35 -29.75 4.46
C ALA A 455 3.48 -28.56 4.92
N ALA A 456 2.20 -28.80 5.15
CA ALA A 456 1.29 -27.86 5.80
C ALA A 456 1.83 -27.45 7.18
N THR A 457 1.68 -26.18 7.57
CA THR A 457 2.16 -25.73 8.90
C THR A 457 1.37 -26.37 10.04
N SER A 458 0.11 -26.73 9.76
CA SER A 458 -0.75 -27.55 10.60
C SER A 458 -1.84 -28.17 9.75
N PHE A 459 -2.40 -29.28 10.19
CA PHE A 459 -3.67 -29.78 9.67
C PHE A 459 -4.44 -30.51 10.78
N THR A 460 -5.76 -30.58 10.63
CA THR A 460 -6.65 -31.34 11.50
C THR A 460 -7.52 -32.21 10.61
N VAL A 461 -7.61 -33.51 10.95
CA VAL A 461 -8.54 -34.43 10.31
C VAL A 461 -9.90 -34.25 10.98
N ASP A 462 -10.79 -33.49 10.34
CA ASP A 462 -12.12 -33.20 10.89
C ASP A 462 -13.05 -34.41 10.78
N SER A 463 -12.93 -35.16 9.67
CA SER A 463 -13.64 -36.42 9.44
C SER A 463 -12.94 -37.25 8.34
N ASN A 464 -13.46 -38.44 8.03
CA ASN A 464 -12.90 -39.25 6.94
C ASN A 464 -13.00 -38.58 5.54
N THR A 465 -13.79 -37.52 5.40
CA THR A 465 -14.03 -36.81 4.14
C THR A 465 -13.63 -35.34 4.16
N GLN A 466 -13.08 -34.84 5.27
CA GLN A 466 -12.66 -33.45 5.41
C GLN A 466 -11.40 -33.30 6.28
N ILE A 467 -10.46 -32.48 5.80
CA ILE A 467 -9.29 -32.01 6.54
C ILE A 467 -9.26 -30.48 6.48
N THR A 468 -8.97 -29.82 7.59
CA THR A 468 -8.62 -28.40 7.62
C THR A 468 -7.10 -28.28 7.74
N ALA A 469 -6.44 -27.76 6.71
CA ALA A 469 -4.98 -27.58 6.66
C ALA A 469 -4.60 -26.10 6.54
N THR A 470 -3.43 -25.74 7.05
CA THR A 470 -2.88 -24.38 6.93
C THR A 470 -1.74 -24.37 5.93
N ALA A 471 -1.90 -23.59 4.87
CA ALA A 471 -0.92 -23.48 3.78
C ALA A 471 0.43 -22.95 4.30
N PRO A 472 1.57 -23.57 3.93
CA PRO A 472 2.89 -23.04 4.25
C PRO A 472 3.22 -21.79 3.42
N ALA A 473 4.29 -21.09 3.79
CA ALA A 473 4.82 -20.02 2.95
C ALA A 473 5.46 -20.60 1.69
N SER A 474 5.15 -20.04 0.53
CA SER A 474 5.70 -20.46 -0.76
C SER A 474 5.73 -19.30 -1.75
N SER A 475 6.54 -19.42 -2.80
CA SER A 475 6.60 -18.43 -3.88
C SER A 475 5.35 -18.48 -4.78
N VAL A 476 5.12 -17.43 -5.57
CA VAL A 476 3.98 -17.36 -6.51
C VAL A 476 4.02 -18.56 -7.46
N SER A 477 3.04 -19.45 -7.32
CA SER A 477 2.97 -20.72 -8.04
C SER A 477 1.59 -21.33 -7.86
N THR A 478 1.20 -22.22 -8.78
CA THR A 478 0.09 -23.14 -8.57
C THR A 478 0.70 -24.49 -8.21
N VAL A 479 0.22 -25.07 -7.11
CA VAL A 479 0.72 -26.36 -6.59
C VAL A 479 -0.45 -27.28 -6.26
N ASP A 480 -0.20 -28.57 -6.28
CA ASP A 480 -1.20 -29.57 -5.88
C ASP A 480 -1.14 -29.80 -4.35
N ILE A 481 -2.30 -29.89 -3.71
CA ILE A 481 -2.43 -30.32 -2.32
C ILE A 481 -2.55 -31.85 -2.27
N THR A 482 -1.58 -32.51 -1.67
CA THR A 482 -1.64 -33.95 -1.45
C THR A 482 -1.85 -34.28 0.02
N VAL A 483 -2.65 -35.31 0.27
CA VAL A 483 -2.83 -35.90 1.61
C VAL A 483 -2.08 -37.23 1.61
N THR A 484 -1.33 -37.51 2.68
CA THR A 484 -0.69 -38.80 2.90
C THR A 484 -1.30 -39.44 4.13
N THR A 485 -1.71 -40.69 3.99
CA THR A 485 -2.07 -41.57 5.10
C THR A 485 -1.09 -42.76 5.07
N PRO A 486 -1.13 -43.68 6.05
CA PRO A 486 -0.46 -44.98 5.89
C PRO A 486 -0.93 -45.71 4.63
N GLU A 487 -2.08 -45.29 4.07
CA GLU A 487 -2.69 -45.74 2.82
C GLU A 487 -2.05 -45.25 1.53
N GLY A 488 -1.07 -44.37 1.63
CA GLY A 488 -0.40 -43.80 0.49
C GLY A 488 -0.71 -42.31 0.37
N THR A 489 -0.37 -41.72 -0.76
CA THR A 489 -0.56 -40.29 -1.02
C THR A 489 -1.61 -40.10 -2.12
N SER A 490 -2.46 -39.09 -1.98
CA SER A 490 -3.47 -38.77 -2.98
C SER A 490 -2.85 -38.42 -4.33
N ALA A 491 -3.55 -38.80 -5.41
CA ALA A 491 -3.19 -38.38 -6.76
C ALA A 491 -3.39 -36.87 -6.93
N THR A 492 -2.62 -36.27 -7.84
CA THR A 492 -2.77 -34.86 -8.20
C THR A 492 -3.77 -34.66 -9.34
N GLY A 493 -4.44 -33.51 -9.38
CA GLY A 493 -5.46 -33.20 -10.38
C GLY A 493 -5.82 -31.72 -10.46
N VAL A 494 -7.01 -31.42 -10.97
CA VAL A 494 -7.52 -30.03 -11.02
C VAL A 494 -8.25 -29.62 -9.74
N ALA A 495 -8.70 -30.60 -8.96
CA ALA A 495 -9.53 -30.38 -7.78
C ALA A 495 -8.72 -30.00 -6.52
N ASP A 496 -7.41 -30.24 -6.55
CA ASP A 496 -6.45 -30.03 -5.46
C ASP A 496 -5.43 -28.91 -5.78
N GLN A 497 -5.60 -28.18 -6.87
CA GLN A 497 -4.73 -27.05 -7.23
C GLN A 497 -4.96 -25.84 -6.34
N PHE A 498 -3.95 -25.51 -5.55
CA PHE A 498 -3.88 -24.31 -4.73
C PHE A 498 -2.92 -23.28 -5.33
N THR A 499 -3.40 -22.06 -5.54
CA THR A 499 -2.58 -20.98 -6.10
C THR A 499 -2.08 -20.02 -5.02
N TYR A 500 -0.76 -19.90 -4.90
CA TYR A 500 -0.10 -18.86 -4.13
C TYR A 500 -0.06 -17.57 -4.93
N ALA A 501 -0.73 -16.53 -4.42
CA ALA A 501 -0.68 -15.18 -4.96
C ALA A 501 -0.03 -14.24 -3.94
N ARG A 502 0.54 -13.13 -4.41
CA ARG A 502 0.98 -12.08 -3.49
C ARG A 502 -0.22 -11.41 -2.84
N ALA A 503 -0.10 -11.02 -1.59
CA ALA A 503 -1.12 -10.23 -0.92
C ALA A 503 -1.24 -8.85 -1.57
N GLY A 504 -2.48 -8.36 -1.70
CA GLY A 504 -2.73 -6.98 -2.07
C GLY A 504 -2.25 -6.02 -0.97
N GLN A 505 -1.83 -4.83 -1.36
CA GLN A 505 -1.47 -3.77 -0.42
C GLN A 505 -1.90 -2.40 -0.94
N SER A 506 -2.00 -1.44 -0.03
CA SER A 506 -2.30 -0.04 -0.33
C SER A 506 -1.31 0.90 0.35
N ILE A 507 -1.19 2.11 -0.19
CA ILE A 507 -0.45 3.21 0.43
C ILE A 507 -1.46 4.04 1.22
N GLY A 508 -1.15 4.33 2.48
CA GLY A 508 -1.93 5.20 3.33
C GLY A 508 -1.87 6.66 2.90
N ALA A 509 -2.55 7.53 3.65
CA ALA A 509 -2.59 8.96 3.34
C ALA A 509 -1.17 9.57 3.30
N ILE A 510 -0.90 10.32 2.23
CA ILE A 510 0.33 11.09 2.10
C ILE A 510 0.20 12.33 2.99
N SER A 511 1.14 12.53 3.90
CA SER A 511 1.17 13.64 4.84
C SER A 511 2.42 14.50 4.61
N PHE A 512 2.28 15.81 4.82
CA PHE A 512 3.38 16.76 4.75
C PHE A 512 3.61 17.40 6.11
N SER A 513 4.88 17.54 6.52
CA SER A 513 5.26 18.24 7.74
C SER A 513 6.46 19.15 7.48
N PRO A 514 6.28 20.48 7.54
CA PRO A 514 5.01 21.21 7.71
C PRO A 514 4.02 21.02 6.54
N ALA A 515 2.72 21.19 6.79
CA ALA A 515 1.66 21.01 5.79
C ALA A 515 1.63 22.06 4.66
N THR A 516 2.47 23.09 4.76
CA THR A 516 2.62 24.18 3.78
C THR A 516 4.01 24.16 3.18
N LEU A 517 4.13 24.50 1.88
CA LEU A 517 5.41 24.62 1.19
C LEU A 517 5.51 25.98 0.48
N ALA A 518 6.66 26.64 0.62
CA ALA A 518 6.95 27.91 -0.04
C ALA A 518 8.05 27.74 -1.11
N VAL A 519 8.13 28.66 -2.08
CA VAL A 519 9.24 28.72 -3.04
C VAL A 519 10.57 28.88 -2.29
N GLY A 520 11.54 28.02 -2.57
CA GLY A 520 12.82 27.92 -1.87
C GLY A 520 12.75 27.25 -0.49
N GLY A 521 11.55 26.98 0.02
CA GLY A 521 11.32 26.25 1.27
C GLY A 521 11.39 24.74 1.10
N VAL A 522 11.38 24.04 2.24
CA VAL A 522 11.35 22.57 2.29
C VAL A 522 10.22 22.08 3.18
N THR A 523 9.67 20.91 2.85
CA THR A 523 8.81 20.11 3.73
C THR A 523 9.23 18.66 3.67
N THR A 524 8.82 17.86 4.64
CA THR A 524 8.99 16.40 4.61
C THR A 524 7.70 15.72 4.21
N VAL A 525 7.78 14.67 3.39
CA VAL A 525 6.64 13.83 3.01
C VAL A 525 6.74 12.46 3.69
N SER A 526 5.61 11.95 4.15
CA SER A 526 5.52 10.60 4.70
C SER A 526 4.23 9.90 4.27
N ALA A 527 4.30 8.58 4.18
CA ALA A 527 3.20 7.67 3.92
C ALA A 527 3.65 6.27 4.36
N THR A 528 2.70 5.43 4.74
CA THR A 528 2.95 4.03 5.12
C THR A 528 2.25 3.11 4.14
N ALA A 529 2.88 1.99 3.78
CA ALA A 529 2.19 0.92 3.07
C ALA A 529 1.54 -0.03 4.07
N THR A 530 0.38 -0.61 3.76
CA THR A 530 -0.28 -1.61 4.64
C THR A 530 0.56 -2.86 4.87
N SER A 531 1.54 -3.13 4.01
CA SER A 531 2.54 -4.21 4.16
C SER A 531 3.68 -3.88 5.12
N GLY A 532 3.82 -2.62 5.54
CA GLY A 532 5.00 -2.11 6.25
C GLY A 532 6.23 -1.88 5.37
N LEU A 533 6.15 -2.12 4.05
CA LEU A 533 7.26 -1.87 3.12
C LEU A 533 7.53 -0.36 2.95
N ALA A 534 8.80 -0.01 2.76
CA ALA A 534 9.27 1.37 2.67
C ALA A 534 8.76 2.07 1.40
N VAL A 535 7.93 3.09 1.56
CA VAL A 535 7.38 3.89 0.45
C VAL A 535 8.46 4.79 -0.14
N THR A 536 8.55 4.84 -1.48
CA THR A 536 9.42 5.77 -2.19
C THR A 536 8.60 6.91 -2.77
N PHE A 537 9.18 8.11 -2.79
CA PHE A 537 8.49 9.31 -3.24
C PHE A 537 9.16 9.90 -4.48
N SER A 538 8.35 10.46 -5.37
CA SER A 538 8.79 11.13 -6.59
C SER A 538 7.92 12.34 -6.85
N SER A 539 8.48 13.39 -7.44
CA SER A 539 7.71 14.55 -7.90
C SER A 539 7.35 14.35 -9.36
N THR A 540 6.06 14.48 -9.69
CA THR A 540 5.59 14.47 -11.09
C THR A 540 5.61 15.87 -11.72
N THR A 541 5.88 16.90 -10.89
CA THR A 541 5.90 18.32 -11.26
C THR A 541 7.27 18.92 -10.93
N LEU A 542 8.33 18.39 -11.55
CA LEU A 542 9.73 18.76 -11.24
C LEU A 542 10.05 20.25 -11.44
N ALA A 543 9.30 20.96 -12.29
CA ALA A 543 9.42 22.41 -12.45
C ALA A 543 8.88 23.22 -11.25
N VAL A 544 7.96 22.63 -10.47
CA VAL A 544 7.31 23.24 -9.31
C VAL A 544 8.00 22.82 -8.01
N CYS A 545 8.39 21.56 -7.89
CA CYS A 545 9.09 21.04 -6.72
C CYS A 545 9.99 19.84 -7.06
N THR A 546 11.11 19.72 -6.36
CA THR A 546 11.97 18.54 -6.41
C THR A 546 11.84 17.73 -5.11
N ILE A 547 12.28 16.47 -5.15
CA ILE A 547 12.28 15.61 -3.98
C ILE A 547 13.58 14.80 -3.92
N SER A 548 14.15 14.69 -2.72
CA SER A 548 15.30 13.85 -2.41
C SER A 548 15.03 13.07 -1.13
N GLY A 549 14.91 11.74 -1.24
CA GLY A 549 14.44 10.90 -0.14
C GLY A 549 13.00 11.25 0.24
N THR A 550 12.84 11.87 1.41
CA THR A 550 11.54 12.37 1.92
C THR A 550 11.45 13.89 1.95
N THR A 551 12.50 14.62 1.56
CA THR A 551 12.52 16.08 1.58
C THR A 551 12.03 16.63 0.24
N VAL A 552 10.92 17.35 0.28
CA VAL A 552 10.33 18.08 -0.86
C VAL A 552 10.79 19.52 -0.82
N THR A 553 11.36 20.03 -1.90
CA THR A 553 11.85 21.41 -2.03
C THR A 553 11.00 22.16 -3.05
N GLY A 554 10.43 23.31 -2.66
CA GLY A 554 9.68 24.18 -3.56
C GLY A 554 10.61 24.93 -4.51
N VAL A 555 10.38 24.82 -5.82
CA VAL A 555 11.20 25.46 -6.88
C VAL A 555 10.49 26.67 -7.47
N SER A 556 9.21 26.55 -7.78
CA SER A 556 8.39 27.64 -8.32
C SER A 556 6.96 27.56 -7.80
N ALA A 557 6.21 28.64 -7.95
CA ALA A 557 4.83 28.69 -7.48
C ALA A 557 3.93 27.76 -8.31
N GLY A 558 3.07 26.97 -7.66
CA GLY A 558 2.14 26.07 -8.36
C GLY A 558 1.78 24.82 -7.58
N ALA A 559 1.05 23.91 -8.23
CA ALA A 559 0.69 22.61 -7.69
C ALA A 559 1.91 21.66 -7.73
N CYS A 560 2.44 21.29 -6.56
CA CYS A 560 3.46 20.25 -6.43
C CYS A 560 2.78 18.90 -6.19
N ILE A 561 2.88 17.98 -7.16
CA ILE A 561 2.25 16.66 -7.09
C ILE A 561 3.32 15.61 -6.75
N ILE A 562 3.23 15.07 -5.54
CA ILE A 562 4.10 14.00 -5.05
C ILE A 562 3.39 12.65 -5.23
N ALA A 563 4.05 11.76 -5.96
CA ALA A 563 3.64 10.37 -6.11
C ALA A 563 4.38 9.49 -5.10
N ALA A 564 3.62 8.80 -4.26
CA ALA A 564 4.08 7.73 -3.38
C ALA A 564 3.97 6.39 -4.13
N ASN A 565 5.07 5.65 -4.16
CA ASN A 565 5.21 4.38 -4.87
C ASN A 565 5.61 3.27 -3.89
N GLN A 566 5.07 2.08 -4.12
CA GLN A 566 5.47 0.88 -3.40
C GLN A 566 5.47 -0.30 -4.36
N THR A 567 6.65 -0.79 -4.71
CA THR A 567 6.86 -1.86 -5.70
C THR A 567 6.46 -3.23 -5.20
N GLY A 568 6.25 -3.39 -3.88
CA GLY A 568 5.98 -4.68 -3.27
C GLY A 568 7.25 -5.53 -3.15
N ASN A 569 7.08 -6.82 -2.89
CA ASN A 569 8.18 -7.77 -2.73
C ASN A 569 7.69 -9.19 -3.07
N ALA A 570 8.41 -10.22 -2.61
CA ALA A 570 7.99 -11.62 -2.79
C ALA A 570 6.60 -11.94 -2.18
N ASN A 571 6.18 -11.18 -1.16
CA ASN A 571 4.97 -11.40 -0.37
C ASN A 571 3.78 -10.51 -0.76
N TYR A 572 4.05 -9.28 -1.19
CA TYR A 572 3.04 -8.29 -1.54
C TYR A 572 3.18 -7.86 -3.00
N GLY A 573 2.05 -7.75 -3.71
CA GLY A 573 2.01 -7.15 -5.05
C GLY A 573 2.33 -5.66 -4.98
N ALA A 574 2.62 -5.00 -6.10
CA ALA A 574 2.83 -3.55 -6.09
C ALA A 574 1.55 -2.84 -5.60
N ALA A 575 1.68 -1.81 -4.76
CA ALA A 575 0.54 -1.00 -4.39
C ALA A 575 0.18 -0.06 -5.54
N VAL A 576 -1.10 0.28 -5.67
CA VAL A 576 -1.53 1.34 -6.59
C VAL A 576 -0.86 2.65 -6.17
N GLN A 577 -0.20 3.32 -7.14
CA GLN A 577 0.46 4.60 -6.90
C GLN A 577 -0.57 5.60 -6.36
N THR A 578 -0.22 6.28 -5.27
CA THR A 578 -1.04 7.33 -4.67
C THR A 578 -0.36 8.66 -4.90
N THR A 579 -1.11 9.67 -5.32
CA THR A 579 -0.60 11.02 -5.54
C THR A 579 -1.26 11.99 -4.58
N GLN A 580 -0.51 12.94 -4.06
CA GLN A 580 -1.04 14.03 -3.28
C GLN A 580 -0.43 15.35 -3.73
N GLU A 581 -1.29 16.35 -3.85
CA GLU A 581 -0.90 17.71 -4.16
C GLU A 581 -0.59 18.48 -2.86
N ILE A 582 0.51 19.22 -2.89
CA ILE A 582 0.81 20.33 -1.97
C ILE A 582 1.03 21.60 -2.80
N ALA A 583 0.37 22.70 -2.42
CA ALA A 583 0.58 23.98 -3.10
C ALA A 583 1.93 24.58 -2.69
N VAL A 584 2.75 24.98 -3.66
CA VAL A 584 3.96 25.80 -3.45
C VAL A 584 3.57 27.26 -3.60
N ALA A 585 3.57 27.98 -2.49
CA ALA A 585 3.21 29.40 -2.47
C ALA A 585 4.47 30.29 -2.54
N ILE A 586 4.35 31.45 -3.16
CA ILE A 586 5.37 32.49 -3.03
C ILE A 586 5.24 33.07 -1.61
N PRO A 587 6.31 33.10 -0.80
CA PRO A 587 6.23 33.66 0.53
C PRO A 587 5.91 35.15 0.44
N LEU A 588 4.91 35.56 1.21
CA LEU A 588 4.60 36.96 1.49
C LEU A 588 5.53 37.41 2.63
N ALA A 589 6.01 38.65 2.61
CA ALA A 589 6.66 39.26 3.76
C ALA A 589 6.02 40.63 4.01
N LEU A 590 5.80 40.94 5.29
CA LEU A 590 5.26 42.21 5.75
C LEU A 590 6.34 42.95 6.53
N THR A 591 6.60 44.20 6.17
CA THR A 591 7.37 45.13 7.00
C THR A 591 6.48 46.33 7.32
N VAL A 592 6.41 46.72 8.58
CA VAL A 592 5.66 47.91 9.03
C VAL A 592 6.66 48.98 9.43
N SER A 593 6.62 50.13 8.75
CA SER A 593 7.56 51.25 8.89
C SER A 593 7.09 52.34 9.87
N ALA A 594 5.94 52.17 10.52
CA ALA A 594 5.44 53.09 11.55
C ALA A 594 6.21 52.97 12.89
N LEU A 595 5.86 53.81 13.89
CA LEU A 595 6.47 53.87 15.23
C LEU A 595 6.78 52.50 15.85
N SER A 596 7.86 52.43 16.63
CA SER A 596 8.27 51.21 17.34
C SER A 596 7.19 50.71 18.31
N ASN A 597 7.18 49.40 18.55
CA ASN A 597 6.30 48.83 19.57
C ASN A 597 6.58 49.46 20.95
N GLY A 598 5.54 49.98 21.60
CA GLY A 598 5.63 50.68 22.89
C GLY A 598 5.85 52.18 22.81
N ALA A 599 5.78 52.79 21.62
CA ALA A 599 5.96 54.25 21.48
C ALA A 599 4.79 55.05 22.09
N THR A 600 5.11 56.21 22.66
CA THR A 600 4.14 57.23 23.11
C THR A 600 4.07 58.37 22.09
N THR A 601 2.88 58.89 21.82
CA THR A 601 2.65 60.00 20.88
C THR A 601 1.58 60.96 21.38
N THR A 602 1.59 62.19 20.85
CA THR A 602 0.59 63.24 21.09
C THR A 602 -0.43 63.34 19.97
N GLU A 603 -0.13 62.74 18.82
CA GLU A 603 -0.95 62.81 17.62
C GLU A 603 -2.08 61.79 17.72
N ALA A 604 -3.33 62.27 17.76
CA ALA A 604 -4.50 61.41 17.83
C ALA A 604 -4.68 60.55 16.58
N THR A 605 -4.04 60.90 15.45
CA THR A 605 -4.04 60.12 14.22
C THR A 605 -2.62 59.66 13.89
N GLN A 606 -2.40 58.34 13.84
CA GLN A 606 -1.12 57.77 13.44
C GLN A 606 -1.23 57.09 12.07
N ASN A 607 -0.40 57.50 11.11
CA ASN A 607 -0.30 56.82 9.83
C ASN A 607 0.53 55.54 9.99
N ILE A 608 -0.09 54.40 9.68
CA ILE A 608 0.55 53.08 9.69
C ILE A 608 0.91 52.71 8.26
N SER A 609 2.20 52.76 7.95
CA SER A 609 2.73 52.42 6.62
C SER A 609 3.62 51.19 6.65
N GLY A 610 3.83 50.59 5.49
CA GLY A 610 4.69 49.42 5.35
C GLY A 610 4.84 48.95 3.91
N MET A 611 5.49 47.80 3.75
CA MET A 611 5.67 47.11 2.48
C MET A 611 5.24 45.65 2.58
N ILE A 612 4.61 45.17 1.51
CA ILE A 612 4.33 43.76 1.24
C ILE A 612 5.22 43.31 0.08
N THR A 613 6.02 42.26 0.27
CA THR A 613 6.72 41.64 -0.86
C THR A 613 5.75 40.81 -1.68
N ASN A 614 5.91 40.83 -3.02
CA ASN A 614 5.04 40.09 -3.95
C ASN A 614 3.53 40.39 -3.79
N PRO A 615 3.09 41.66 -3.91
CA PRO A 615 1.71 42.07 -3.65
C PRO A 615 0.66 41.35 -4.51
N ALA A 616 1.05 40.80 -5.67
CA ALA A 616 0.17 39.95 -6.48
C ALA A 616 -0.36 38.70 -5.75
N ASN A 617 0.33 38.24 -4.69
CA ASN A 617 -0.09 37.09 -3.88
C ASN A 617 -0.83 37.50 -2.60
N LEU A 618 -1.10 38.79 -2.39
CA LEU A 618 -1.88 39.30 -1.27
C LEU A 618 -3.37 39.17 -1.57
N LYS A 619 -4.12 38.53 -0.69
CA LYS A 619 -5.58 38.51 -0.74
C LYS A 619 -6.16 39.76 -0.11
N THR A 620 -5.72 40.07 1.12
CA THR A 620 -6.19 41.20 1.90
C THR A 620 -5.09 41.67 2.85
N LEU A 621 -4.94 42.98 3.01
CA LEU A 621 -4.24 43.58 4.14
C LEU A 621 -5.29 44.25 5.02
N THR A 622 -5.20 44.07 6.34
CA THR A 622 -6.03 44.80 7.29
C THR A 622 -5.21 45.52 8.34
N VAL A 623 -5.68 46.70 8.75
CA VAL A 623 -5.16 47.46 9.89
C VAL A 623 -6.31 47.64 10.87
N ASN A 624 -6.16 47.11 12.09
CA ASN A 624 -7.23 47.05 13.11
C ASN A 624 -8.55 46.47 12.56
N GLY A 625 -8.44 45.42 11.73
CA GLY A 625 -9.58 44.74 11.11
C GLY A 625 -10.18 45.46 9.90
N THR A 626 -9.75 46.67 9.56
CA THR A 626 -10.21 47.38 8.36
C THR A 626 -9.32 47.06 7.17
N THR A 627 -9.90 46.70 6.03
CA THR A 627 -9.14 46.39 4.80
C THR A 627 -8.46 47.64 4.23
N VAL A 628 -7.18 47.52 3.90
CA VAL A 628 -6.33 48.59 3.36
C VAL A 628 -5.87 48.23 1.95
N THR A 629 -5.96 49.20 1.04
CA THR A 629 -5.45 49.06 -0.32
C THR A 629 -3.92 49.07 -0.32
N VAL A 630 -3.33 48.10 -1.03
CA VAL A 630 -1.88 48.01 -1.24
C VAL A 630 -1.57 48.38 -2.68
N ASN A 631 -0.56 49.24 -2.87
CA ASN A 631 -0.12 49.68 -4.18
C ASN A 631 0.54 48.53 -4.96
N SER A 632 0.66 48.68 -6.29
CA SER A 632 1.28 47.66 -7.15
C SER A 632 2.76 47.40 -6.82
N ASP A 633 3.44 48.37 -6.20
CA ASP A 633 4.82 48.24 -5.71
C ASP A 633 4.92 47.56 -4.34
N GLY A 634 3.79 47.24 -3.71
CA GLY A 634 3.70 46.61 -2.39
C GLY A 634 3.58 47.57 -1.22
N SER A 635 3.65 48.88 -1.44
CA SER A 635 3.51 49.88 -0.37
C SER A 635 2.07 50.03 0.11
N PHE A 636 1.88 50.32 1.40
CA PHE A 636 0.57 50.69 1.96
C PHE A 636 0.73 51.78 3.02
N SER A 637 -0.35 52.52 3.27
CA SER A 637 -0.46 53.50 4.35
C SER A 637 -1.92 53.62 4.78
N TYR A 638 -2.18 53.63 6.08
CA TYR A 638 -3.53 53.78 6.63
C TYR A 638 -3.54 54.61 7.92
N PRO A 639 -4.38 55.65 8.03
CA PRO A 639 -4.50 56.44 9.24
C PRO A 639 -5.30 55.67 10.31
N VAL A 640 -4.71 55.48 11.48
CA VAL A 640 -5.38 54.91 12.67
C VAL A 640 -5.68 56.02 13.66
N GLN A 641 -6.95 56.14 14.06
CA GLN A 641 -7.37 57.02 15.15
C GLN A 641 -7.08 56.33 16.49
N LEU A 642 -6.23 56.96 17.30
CA LEU A 642 -5.88 56.51 18.63
C LEU A 642 -6.88 57.06 19.65
N LYS A 643 -7.25 56.24 20.62
CA LYS A 643 -7.97 56.65 21.82
C LYS A 643 -6.96 57.02 22.89
N ALA A 644 -7.33 57.88 23.83
CA ALA A 644 -6.44 58.21 24.93
C ALA A 644 -6.03 56.96 25.72
N GLY A 645 -4.77 56.89 26.13
CA GLY A 645 -4.17 55.71 26.75
C GLY A 645 -3.59 54.73 25.72
N VAL A 646 -3.45 53.46 26.13
CA VAL A 646 -2.80 52.41 25.32
C VAL A 646 -3.73 51.94 24.20
N ASN A 647 -3.23 51.96 22.96
CA ASN A 647 -3.90 51.41 21.78
C ASN A 647 -3.10 50.23 21.24
N THR A 648 -3.78 49.18 20.80
CA THR A 648 -3.17 48.11 20.02
C THR A 648 -3.43 48.36 18.55
N VAL A 649 -2.36 48.44 17.76
CA VAL A 649 -2.40 48.48 16.30
C VAL A 649 -1.97 47.12 15.78
N THR A 650 -2.86 46.45 15.05
CA THR A 650 -2.60 45.15 14.46
C THR A 650 -2.70 45.24 12.94
N VAL A 651 -1.62 44.88 12.25
CA VAL A 651 -1.54 44.76 10.80
C VAL A 651 -1.54 43.29 10.45
N ILE A 652 -2.52 42.83 9.66
CA ILE A 652 -2.62 41.43 9.22
C ILE A 652 -2.61 41.40 7.71
N ALA A 653 -1.60 40.76 7.13
CA ALA A 653 -1.53 40.46 5.70
C ALA A 653 -1.93 39.00 5.47
N THR A 654 -2.96 38.77 4.67
CA THR A 654 -3.44 37.44 4.30
C THR A 654 -3.09 37.16 2.84
N SER A 655 -2.38 36.08 2.57
CA SER A 655 -2.10 35.66 1.19
C SER A 655 -3.32 35.06 0.50
N ILE A 656 -3.28 34.91 -0.82
CA ILE A 656 -4.30 34.20 -1.62
C ILE A 656 -4.54 32.75 -1.15
N SER A 657 -3.52 32.12 -0.55
CA SER A 657 -3.59 30.78 0.04
C SER A 657 -4.15 30.75 1.47
N GLY A 658 -4.47 31.92 2.04
CA GLY A 658 -5.06 32.03 3.38
C GLY A 658 -4.06 32.15 4.54
N ASN A 659 -2.75 32.08 4.29
CA ASN A 659 -1.74 32.26 5.33
C ASN A 659 -1.72 33.73 5.80
N THR A 660 -1.60 33.94 7.11
CA THR A 660 -1.60 35.28 7.72
C THR A 660 -0.24 35.63 8.32
N ILE A 661 0.23 36.85 8.08
CA ILE A 661 1.37 37.46 8.77
C ILE A 661 0.82 38.62 9.59
N THR A 662 1.13 38.62 10.88
CA THR A 662 0.63 39.62 11.83
C THR A 662 1.79 40.40 12.43
N ASP A 663 1.72 41.72 12.35
CA ASP A 663 2.54 42.65 13.13
C ASP A 663 1.60 43.36 14.12
N SER A 664 1.89 43.27 15.41
CA SER A 664 1.08 43.89 16.46
C SER A 664 1.95 44.79 17.32
N ARG A 665 1.54 46.04 17.46
CA ARG A 665 2.26 47.07 18.21
C ARG A 665 1.33 47.76 19.20
N THR A 666 1.84 48.09 20.38
CA THR A 666 1.17 48.96 21.34
C THR A 666 1.65 50.39 21.15
N ILE A 667 0.74 51.35 20.99
CA ILE A 667 1.02 52.78 20.87
C ILE A 667 0.17 53.51 21.93
N THR A 668 0.81 54.31 22.78
CA THR A 668 0.11 55.07 23.82
C THR A 668 -0.12 56.50 23.33
N LEU A 669 -1.39 56.94 23.28
CA LEU A 669 -1.73 58.34 23.08
C LEU A 669 -1.77 59.03 24.44
N ASP A 670 -0.74 59.82 24.72
CA ASP A 670 -0.70 60.73 25.86
C ASP A 670 -0.97 62.16 25.37
N SER A 671 -2.14 62.67 25.77
CA SER A 671 -2.59 64.03 25.43
C SER A 671 -2.71 64.91 26.68
N THR A 672 -2.27 64.40 27.82
CA THR A 672 -2.49 65.00 29.13
C THR A 672 -1.20 65.64 29.63
N ALA A 673 -1.26 66.93 29.98
CA ALA A 673 -0.15 67.56 30.70
C ALA A 673 -0.03 66.98 32.12
N PRO A 674 1.18 66.85 32.69
CA PRO A 674 1.35 66.33 34.03
C PRO A 674 0.82 67.36 35.05
N ILE A 675 0.48 66.90 36.25
CA ILE A 675 0.15 67.76 37.39
C ILE A 675 1.45 68.11 38.12
N LEU A 676 1.75 69.41 38.20
CA LEU A 676 2.91 69.95 38.89
C LEU A 676 2.49 70.82 40.07
N THR A 677 3.01 70.51 41.27
CA THR A 677 2.78 71.31 42.47
C THR A 677 4.09 71.67 43.13
N VAL A 678 4.31 72.96 43.40
CA VAL A 678 5.44 73.44 44.23
C VAL A 678 4.96 73.59 45.67
N THR A 679 5.50 72.77 46.57
CA THR A 679 5.12 72.70 47.99
C THR A 679 5.85 73.75 48.83
N TYR A 680 7.15 73.96 48.57
CA TYR A 680 7.94 74.99 49.22
C TYR A 680 8.92 75.60 48.21
N PRO A 681 9.17 76.93 48.25
CA PRO A 681 8.55 77.93 49.12
C PRO A 681 7.10 78.27 48.74
N PRO A 682 6.31 78.82 49.68
CA PRO A 682 5.00 79.38 49.34
C PRO A 682 5.15 80.55 48.38
N ASP A 683 4.15 80.76 47.53
CA ASP A 683 4.14 81.89 46.62
C ASP A 683 4.05 83.21 47.39
N ASN A 684 4.82 84.21 46.96
CA ASN A 684 5.06 85.49 47.63
C ASN A 684 5.68 85.37 49.03
N GLY A 685 6.31 84.23 49.36
CA GLY A 685 7.01 84.04 50.64
C GLY A 685 8.25 84.92 50.78
N ILE A 686 8.58 85.27 52.03
CA ILE A 686 9.86 85.89 52.40
C ILE A 686 10.78 84.79 52.94
N VAL A 687 12.03 84.75 52.45
CA VAL A 687 13.06 83.85 52.94
C VAL A 687 14.30 84.64 53.35
N ILE A 688 15.00 84.13 54.37
CA ILE A 688 16.17 84.78 54.97
C ILE A 688 17.50 84.13 54.52
N GLN A 689 17.44 82.99 53.83
CA GLN A 689 18.60 82.31 53.26
C GLN A 689 18.69 82.62 51.76
N GLN A 690 19.91 82.90 51.29
CA GLN A 690 20.15 83.15 49.88
C GLN A 690 19.90 81.92 49.01
N THR A 691 20.21 80.73 49.52
CA THR A 691 19.99 79.46 48.83
C THR A 691 18.92 78.68 49.56
N ILE A 692 17.81 78.38 48.89
CA ILE A 692 16.71 77.60 49.46
C ILE A 692 16.53 76.28 48.71
N THR A 693 16.08 75.24 49.41
CA THR A 693 15.66 73.99 48.75
C THR A 693 14.20 74.11 48.33
N VAL A 694 13.95 74.18 47.03
CA VAL A 694 12.61 74.12 46.46
C VAL A 694 12.17 72.67 46.40
N THR A 695 10.94 72.38 46.84
CA THR A 695 10.37 71.03 46.81
C THR A 695 8.95 71.04 46.25
N GLY A 696 8.55 69.92 45.66
CA GLY A 696 7.20 69.77 45.11
C GLY A 696 6.88 68.33 44.73
N THR A 697 5.65 68.13 44.27
CA THR A 697 5.16 66.84 43.77
C THR A 697 4.88 66.92 42.28
N ILE A 698 5.10 65.81 41.61
CA ILE A 698 4.69 65.61 40.23
C ILE A 698 3.83 64.34 40.14
N ALA A 699 2.72 64.42 39.42
CA ALA A 699 1.85 63.30 39.18
C ALA A 699 1.35 63.34 37.74
N GLU A 700 1.09 62.17 37.16
CA GLU A 700 0.49 62.04 35.84
C GLU A 700 -0.92 61.48 35.99
N LEU A 701 -1.91 62.16 35.40
CA LEU A 701 -3.27 61.63 35.28
C LEU A 701 -3.28 60.70 34.08
N LEU A 702 -3.03 59.41 34.31
CA LEU A 702 -3.33 58.40 33.30
C LEU A 702 -4.81 58.51 32.95
N ASN A 703 -5.12 58.95 31.74
CA ASN A 703 -6.46 58.82 31.19
C ASN A 703 -6.78 57.33 31.01
N SER A 704 -7.44 56.74 32.00
CA SER A 704 -8.22 55.52 31.83
C SER A 704 -9.28 55.45 32.91
N ALA A 705 -10.55 55.45 32.47
CA ALA A 705 -11.76 55.55 33.30
C ALA A 705 -12.00 54.38 34.29
N THR A 706 -11.06 53.47 34.54
CA THR A 706 -11.25 52.34 35.45
C THR A 706 -9.91 51.81 36.02
N LYS A 707 -9.38 52.39 37.12
CA LYS A 707 -8.41 51.68 37.98
C LYS A 707 -8.58 52.03 39.46
N THR A 708 -9.47 51.27 40.10
CA THR A 708 -9.48 51.05 41.55
C THR A 708 -8.56 49.87 41.87
N THR A 709 -7.49 50.12 42.63
CA THR A 709 -6.50 49.19 43.25
C THR A 709 -5.08 49.16 42.66
N ALA A 710 -4.12 49.24 43.58
CA ALA A 710 -2.69 49.50 43.39
C ALA A 710 -1.85 48.33 42.85
N LYS A 711 -2.41 47.45 42.00
CA LYS A 711 -1.70 46.26 41.49
C LYS A 711 -1.67 46.14 39.97
N GLU A 712 -1.68 47.28 39.27
CA GLU A 712 -1.39 47.35 37.83
C GLU A 712 -0.66 48.66 37.47
N VAL A 713 0.40 48.98 38.22
CA VAL A 713 1.33 50.08 37.94
C VAL A 713 2.65 49.45 37.51
N ALA A 714 2.71 48.92 36.28
CA ALA A 714 3.95 48.39 35.71
C ALA A 714 4.05 48.61 34.19
N GLN A 715 3.31 49.57 33.64
CA GLN A 715 3.38 49.88 32.21
C GLN A 715 3.22 51.38 31.94
N ASP A 716 3.82 52.19 32.80
CA ASP A 716 4.35 53.50 32.41
C ASP A 716 5.55 53.76 33.32
N THR A 717 6.74 53.57 32.77
CA THR A 717 8.00 53.75 33.51
C THR A 717 8.65 55.09 33.20
N THR A 718 7.94 56.00 32.51
CA THR A 718 8.53 57.27 32.08
C THR A 718 8.09 58.42 32.98
N THR A 719 8.71 58.51 34.17
CA THR A 719 8.53 59.64 35.07
C THR A 719 8.82 60.96 34.33
N PRO A 720 7.89 61.93 34.30
CA PRO A 720 8.12 63.19 33.59
C PRO A 720 9.38 63.89 34.11
N THR A 721 10.08 64.61 33.24
CA THR A 721 11.30 65.34 33.61
C THR A 721 10.94 66.70 34.18
N VAL A 722 11.45 67.02 35.38
CA VAL A 722 11.31 68.33 36.00
C VAL A 722 12.54 69.19 35.73
N THR A 723 12.31 70.38 35.18
CA THR A 723 13.33 71.43 35.02
C THR A 723 12.91 72.70 35.72
N TYR A 724 13.87 73.58 36.01
CA TYR A 724 13.60 74.84 36.69
C TYR A 724 14.50 75.97 36.19
N SER A 725 14.07 77.21 36.40
CA SER A 725 14.89 78.40 36.21
C SER A 725 14.64 79.38 37.36
N VAL A 726 15.68 80.10 37.76
CA VAL A 726 15.60 81.16 38.76
C VAL A 726 15.95 82.47 38.07
N ASN A 727 15.06 83.46 38.16
CA ASN A 727 15.19 84.78 37.53
C ASN A 727 15.51 84.74 36.02
N GLY A 728 14.99 83.73 35.32
CA GLY A 728 15.21 83.58 33.88
C GLY A 728 16.57 82.99 33.50
N SER A 729 17.28 82.36 34.44
CA SER A 729 18.44 81.53 34.14
C SER A 729 18.11 80.44 33.11
N THR A 730 19.13 79.90 32.44
CA THR A 730 18.95 78.71 31.59
C THR A 730 18.30 77.58 32.40
N PRO A 731 17.30 76.87 31.84
CA PRO A 731 16.66 75.76 32.54
C PRO A 731 17.66 74.71 33.00
N GLN A 732 17.54 74.27 34.25
CA GLN A 732 18.33 73.20 34.84
C GLN A 732 17.42 72.05 35.27
N THR A 733 17.95 70.83 35.32
CA THR A 733 17.18 69.64 35.71
C THR A 733 17.13 69.52 37.24
N ALA A 734 15.94 69.28 37.80
CA ALA A 734 15.78 69.05 39.23
C ALA A 734 16.18 67.61 39.61
N SER A 735 16.54 67.39 40.87
CA SER A 735 16.64 66.04 41.41
C SER A 735 15.22 65.51 41.66
N GLN A 736 14.89 64.34 41.12
CA GLN A 736 13.53 63.80 41.18
C GLN A 736 13.49 62.32 41.58
N THR A 737 12.43 61.94 42.27
CA THR A 737 11.95 60.56 42.44
C THR A 737 10.64 60.39 41.65
N ASP A 738 9.98 59.23 41.75
CA ASP A 738 8.76 58.94 40.97
C ASP A 738 7.61 59.94 41.16
N THR A 739 7.51 60.60 42.33
CA THR A 739 6.37 61.50 42.63
C THR A 739 6.78 62.84 43.24
N THR A 740 8.07 63.06 43.51
CA THR A 740 8.57 64.28 44.15
C THR A 740 9.82 64.82 43.47
N TYR A 741 10.01 66.13 43.51
CA TYR A 741 11.24 66.76 43.04
C TYR A 741 11.78 67.76 44.06
N SER A 742 13.09 67.97 44.00
CA SER A 742 13.79 68.98 44.79
C SER A 742 14.98 69.57 44.04
N PHE A 743 15.27 70.84 44.29
CA PHE A 743 16.47 71.50 43.80
C PHE A 743 16.87 72.68 44.69
N ALA A 744 18.15 73.04 44.69
CA ALA A 744 18.63 74.25 45.35
C ALA A 744 18.44 75.46 44.42
N ALA A 745 17.77 76.50 44.90
CA ALA A 745 17.57 77.76 44.21
C ALA A 745 18.37 78.87 44.91
N THR A 746 19.37 79.41 44.22
CA THR A 746 20.13 80.59 44.67
C THR A 746 19.43 81.87 44.25
N LEU A 747 19.09 82.71 45.22
CA LEU A 747 18.27 83.91 45.05
C LEU A 747 19.15 85.18 45.00
N GLY A 748 18.76 86.12 44.15
CA GLY A 748 19.22 87.51 44.20
C GLY A 748 18.53 88.28 45.34
N THR A 749 19.09 89.40 45.76
CA THR A 749 18.47 90.25 46.79
C THR A 749 17.12 90.79 46.31
N GLY A 750 16.12 90.83 47.21
CA GLY A 750 14.78 91.29 46.88
C GLY A 750 13.93 90.21 46.22
N MET A 751 13.05 90.59 45.29
CA MET A 751 12.10 89.66 44.66
C MET A 751 12.77 88.76 43.63
N ASN A 752 12.47 87.47 43.72
CA ASN A 752 12.93 86.43 42.79
C ASN A 752 11.74 85.71 42.18
N THR A 753 11.91 85.23 40.95
CA THR A 753 10.96 84.35 40.27
C THR A 753 11.60 82.98 40.07
N ILE A 754 10.96 81.95 40.60
CA ILE A 754 11.30 80.55 40.35
C ILE A 754 10.22 79.99 39.41
N LYS A 755 10.64 79.47 38.26
CA LYS A 755 9.78 78.73 37.35
C LYS A 755 10.18 77.27 37.38
N VAL A 756 9.21 76.39 37.53
CA VAL A 756 9.38 74.94 37.48
C VAL A 756 8.55 74.43 36.32
N PHE A 757 9.14 73.59 35.49
CA PHE A 757 8.48 72.96 34.36
C PHE A 757 8.52 71.46 34.55
N ALA A 758 7.44 70.78 34.20
CA ALA A 758 7.40 69.33 34.11
C ALA A 758 7.03 68.94 32.68
N THR A 759 7.78 68.00 32.10
CA THR A 759 7.60 67.56 30.70
C THR A 759 7.47 66.04 30.64
N THR A 760 6.38 65.52 30.06
CA THR A 760 6.20 64.07 29.83
C THR A 760 7.15 63.57 28.73
N SER A 761 7.28 62.25 28.59
CA SER A 761 8.05 61.63 27.50
C SER A 761 7.46 61.91 26.11
N ALA A 762 6.16 62.21 26.03
CA ALA A 762 5.45 62.66 24.83
C ALA A 762 5.52 64.19 24.61
N GLY A 763 6.22 64.93 25.48
CA GLY A 763 6.53 66.35 25.29
C GLY A 763 5.47 67.32 25.84
N GLN A 764 4.52 66.85 26.66
CA GLN A 764 3.50 67.71 27.24
C GLN A 764 4.11 68.44 28.42
N THR A 765 3.98 69.77 28.44
CA THR A 765 4.60 70.61 29.46
C THR A 765 3.56 71.29 30.36
N VAL A 766 3.91 71.46 31.62
CA VAL A 766 3.21 72.33 32.57
C VAL A 766 4.23 73.21 33.28
N GLU A 767 3.87 74.46 33.56
CA GLU A 767 4.69 75.42 34.30
C GLU A 767 4.03 75.75 35.65
N ALA A 768 4.83 75.77 36.72
CA ALA A 768 4.48 76.35 38.01
C ALA A 768 5.46 77.46 38.35
N LYS A 769 4.93 78.61 38.80
CA LYS A 769 5.73 79.78 39.19
C LYS A 769 5.62 80.04 40.69
N ARG A 770 6.73 80.46 41.29
CA ARG A 770 6.79 81.05 42.64
C ARG A 770 7.53 82.38 42.58
N THR A 771 6.95 83.39 43.22
CA THR A 771 7.60 84.65 43.53
C THR A 771 8.08 84.57 44.98
N VAL A 772 9.36 84.84 45.23
CA VAL A 772 9.95 84.69 46.56
C VAL A 772 10.85 85.88 46.83
N SER A 773 10.66 86.56 47.95
CA SER A 773 11.52 87.68 48.33
C SER A 773 12.64 87.21 49.25
N TYR A 774 13.89 87.29 48.79
CA TYR A 774 15.05 87.09 49.65
C TYR A 774 15.37 88.42 50.35
N GLN A 775 15.19 88.44 51.67
CA GLN A 775 15.56 89.54 52.54
C GLN A 775 16.60 89.03 53.54
N PRO A 776 17.89 89.40 53.39
CA PRO A 776 18.92 88.98 54.34
C PRO A 776 18.60 89.52 55.75
N ALA A 777 18.94 88.74 56.78
CA ALA A 777 18.68 89.09 58.18
C ALA A 777 19.44 90.34 58.67
N PHE A 778 20.50 90.76 57.96
CA PHE A 778 21.31 91.94 58.29
C PHE A 778 21.77 92.69 57.02
N SER A 779 22.24 93.93 57.16
CA SER A 779 22.84 94.73 56.08
C SER A 779 24.33 94.94 56.30
N LEU A 780 25.13 94.97 55.22
CA LEU A 780 26.58 95.21 55.24
C LEU A 780 26.96 96.28 54.21
N ALA A 781 27.82 97.24 54.58
CA ALA A 781 28.34 98.26 53.68
C ALA A 781 29.80 98.62 53.99
N VAL A 782 30.58 98.93 52.94
CA VAL A 782 31.87 99.64 53.07
C VAL A 782 31.60 101.12 52.87
N THR A 783 31.82 101.91 53.92
CA THR A 783 31.51 103.34 53.97
C THR A 783 32.70 104.22 53.64
N ASP A 784 33.92 103.74 53.90
CA ASP A 784 35.16 104.43 53.52
C ASP A 784 36.21 103.39 53.03
N PRO A 785 36.58 103.40 51.75
CA PRO A 785 36.14 104.36 50.76
C PRO A 785 34.72 103.99 50.27
N ALA A 786 33.86 104.99 50.09
CA ALA A 786 32.50 104.79 49.62
C ALA A 786 32.47 104.17 48.20
N THR A 787 33.47 104.50 47.38
CA THR A 787 33.75 103.96 46.04
C THR A 787 35.21 103.51 45.93
N ASP A 788 35.66 103.04 44.78
CA ASP A 788 37.08 102.77 44.56
C ASP A 788 37.94 104.04 44.72
N ILE A 789 39.19 103.89 45.16
CA ILE A 789 40.08 105.02 45.49
C ILE A 789 41.52 104.79 45.00
N ARG A 790 42.24 105.89 44.67
CA ARG A 790 43.70 105.94 44.49
C ARG A 790 44.37 106.62 45.69
N THR A 791 45.48 106.09 46.19
CA THR A 791 46.23 106.67 47.31
C THR A 791 47.74 106.50 47.14
N PRO A 792 48.57 107.50 47.50
CA PRO A 792 50.02 107.34 47.56
C PRO A 792 50.48 106.73 48.90
N LEU A 793 49.58 106.59 49.88
CA LEU A 793 49.92 106.13 51.23
C LEU A 793 50.29 104.64 51.26
N GLY A 794 51.23 104.28 52.13
CA GLY A 794 51.62 102.87 52.38
C GLY A 794 50.61 102.08 53.22
N SER A 795 49.51 102.69 53.64
CA SER A 795 48.40 102.04 54.34
C SER A 795 47.09 102.79 54.14
N TYR A 796 45.97 102.11 54.32
CA TYR A 796 44.64 102.70 54.24
C TYR A 796 43.70 102.08 55.29
N THR A 797 42.93 102.91 56.01
CA THR A 797 41.95 102.39 56.99
C THR A 797 40.61 102.19 56.31
N LEU A 798 40.23 100.92 56.10
CA LEU A 798 38.90 100.56 55.63
C LEU A 798 37.87 100.74 56.75
N VAL A 799 36.77 101.42 56.46
CA VAL A 799 35.64 101.58 57.39
C VAL A 799 34.39 101.03 56.73
N GLY A 800 33.60 100.29 57.50
CA GLY A 800 32.27 99.89 57.06
C GLY A 800 31.28 99.77 58.21
N SER A 801 30.03 99.54 57.83
CA SER A 801 28.92 99.39 58.76
C SER A 801 28.19 98.08 58.53
N VAL A 802 27.64 97.55 59.61
CA VAL A 802 26.77 96.38 59.63
C VAL A 802 25.58 96.70 60.54
N THR A 803 24.38 96.29 60.12
CA THR A 803 23.17 96.45 60.92
C THR A 803 22.45 95.11 60.97
N ASP A 804 22.41 94.51 62.16
CA ASP A 804 21.69 93.27 62.49
C ASP A 804 20.90 93.55 63.77
N ASN A 805 19.62 93.17 63.78
CA ASN A 805 18.69 93.32 64.90
C ASN A 805 18.46 92.01 65.66
N THR A 806 19.19 90.93 65.32
CA THR A 806 18.92 89.58 65.84
C THR A 806 20.16 88.84 66.36
N THR A 807 21.35 89.00 65.76
CA THR A 807 22.57 88.31 66.18
C THR A 807 23.86 89.14 66.02
N ALA A 808 24.99 88.62 66.49
CA ALA A 808 26.30 89.21 66.24
C ALA A 808 26.84 88.74 64.87
N VAL A 809 27.16 89.68 63.98
CA VAL A 809 27.74 89.42 62.66
C VAL A 809 29.26 89.49 62.73
N GLY A 810 29.94 88.42 62.33
CA GLY A 810 31.39 88.40 62.17
C GLY A 810 31.81 89.02 60.84
N ILE A 811 32.82 89.89 60.84
CA ILE A 811 33.36 90.51 59.62
C ILE A 811 34.71 89.88 59.27
N THR A 812 34.84 89.44 58.02
CA THR A 812 36.09 89.00 57.42
C THR A 812 36.40 89.88 56.22
N ILE A 813 37.55 90.56 56.23
CA ILE A 813 38.07 91.35 55.12
C ILE A 813 39.21 90.57 54.50
N THR A 814 39.18 90.35 53.19
CA THR A 814 40.28 89.72 52.45
C THR A 814 40.91 90.71 51.47
N MET A 815 42.24 90.74 51.45
CA MET A 815 43.05 91.54 50.53
C MET A 815 44.31 90.72 50.18
N ASP A 816 44.54 90.46 48.88
CA ASP A 816 45.67 89.65 48.39
C ASP A 816 45.85 88.28 49.08
N GLY A 817 44.73 87.60 49.39
CA GLY A 817 44.75 86.31 50.07
C GLY A 817 45.03 86.36 51.57
N GLN A 818 45.33 87.53 52.14
CA GLN A 818 45.38 87.75 53.59
C GLN A 818 43.98 88.08 54.11
N SER A 819 43.65 87.55 55.30
CA SER A 819 42.36 87.75 55.95
C SER A 819 42.51 88.56 57.24
N TYR A 820 41.60 89.51 57.45
CA TYR A 820 41.51 90.36 58.63
C TYR A 820 40.11 90.21 59.25
N THR A 821 40.03 90.15 60.57
CA THR A 821 38.76 90.00 61.30
C THR A 821 38.58 91.15 62.30
N PRO A 822 38.16 92.34 61.83
CA PRO A 822 37.99 93.48 62.72
C PRO A 822 36.82 93.30 63.68
N THR A 823 36.96 93.83 64.89
CA THR A 823 35.84 93.89 65.85
C THR A 823 34.80 94.90 65.37
N VAL A 824 33.53 94.50 65.40
CA VAL A 824 32.40 95.41 65.16
C VAL A 824 32.01 96.08 66.47
N THR A 825 32.00 97.41 66.50
CA THR A 825 31.54 98.20 67.65
C THR A 825 30.43 99.13 67.22
N ASN A 826 29.26 99.05 67.86
CA ASN A 826 28.07 99.84 67.54
C ASN A 826 27.70 99.82 66.03
N GLY A 827 27.82 98.64 65.41
CA GLY A 827 27.51 98.47 63.98
C GLY A 827 28.56 99.03 63.02
N VAL A 828 29.76 99.41 63.48
CA VAL A 828 30.86 99.90 62.64
C VAL A 828 32.10 99.03 62.84
N PHE A 829 32.79 98.71 61.74
CA PHE A 829 34.11 98.07 61.76
C PHE A 829 35.16 98.95 61.09
N ARG A 830 36.40 98.85 61.57
CA ARG A 830 37.57 99.57 61.04
C ARG A 830 38.73 98.61 60.93
N GLN A 831 39.44 98.64 59.80
CA GLN A 831 40.61 97.80 59.58
C GLN A 831 41.69 98.58 58.83
N LEU A 832 42.87 98.71 59.44
CA LEU A 832 44.05 99.24 58.74
C LEU A 832 44.60 98.16 57.80
N LEU A 833 44.72 98.50 56.52
CA LEU A 833 45.26 97.66 55.45
C LEU A 833 46.64 98.19 55.05
N ALA A 834 47.64 97.31 55.00
CA ALA A 834 48.99 97.66 54.57
C ALA A 834 49.10 97.55 53.04
N LEU A 835 49.51 98.64 52.39
CA LEU A 835 49.66 98.73 50.94
C LEU A 835 51.16 98.76 50.61
N SER A 836 51.77 97.58 50.53
CA SER A 836 53.23 97.39 50.46
C SER A 836 53.87 97.68 49.10
N SER A 837 53.11 97.73 48.00
CA SER A 837 53.62 97.97 46.65
C SER A 837 52.60 98.71 45.78
N ASP A 838 53.08 99.29 44.68
CA ASP A 838 52.22 100.01 43.74
C ASP A 838 51.44 99.03 42.87
N LYS A 839 50.16 98.86 43.19
CA LYS A 839 49.21 98.01 42.46
C LYS A 839 47.76 98.30 42.90
N VAL A 840 46.82 97.63 42.24
CA VAL A 840 45.41 97.57 42.67
C VAL A 840 45.25 96.47 43.71
N TYR A 841 44.76 96.84 44.88
CA TYR A 841 44.35 95.93 45.95
C TYR A 841 42.84 95.70 45.86
N GLN A 842 42.45 94.46 45.54
CA GLN A 842 41.05 94.05 45.59
C GLN A 842 40.69 93.65 47.02
N VAL A 843 39.80 94.42 47.64
CA VAL A 843 39.35 94.20 49.02
C VAL A 843 37.94 93.63 48.99
N SER A 844 37.77 92.42 49.52
CA SER A 844 36.44 91.81 49.71
C SER A 844 36.09 91.81 51.19
N VAL A 845 34.98 92.45 51.55
CA VAL A 845 34.45 92.46 52.92
C VAL A 845 33.25 91.54 52.99
N THR A 846 33.34 90.50 53.79
CA THR A 846 32.27 89.52 54.00
C THR A 846 31.79 89.58 55.44
N GLY A 847 30.49 89.79 55.64
CA GLY A 847 29.83 89.65 56.94
C GLY A 847 29.06 88.34 56.98
N ALA A 848 29.17 87.59 58.08
CA ALA A 848 28.43 86.35 58.29
C ALA A 848 27.81 86.28 59.70
N ASP A 849 26.55 85.85 59.79
CA ASP A 849 25.86 85.60 61.06
C ASP A 849 26.03 84.14 61.54
N GLN A 850 25.44 83.82 62.69
CA GLN A 850 25.52 82.47 63.30
C GLN A 850 24.72 81.40 62.54
N ASN A 851 23.87 81.81 61.59
CA ASN A 851 23.03 80.94 60.75
C ASN A 851 23.62 80.75 59.35
N ASN A 852 24.90 81.12 59.14
CA ASN A 852 25.61 81.09 57.85
C ASN A 852 25.01 82.01 56.77
N ASN A 853 24.18 83.01 57.11
CA ASN A 853 23.81 84.04 56.14
C ASN A 853 25.02 84.95 55.92
N SER A 854 25.38 85.19 54.66
CA SER A 854 26.58 85.94 54.30
C SER A 854 26.27 87.04 53.29
N LEU A 855 26.86 88.21 53.47
CA LEU A 855 26.88 89.30 52.50
C LEU A 855 28.32 89.70 52.21
N THR A 856 28.65 89.94 50.93
CA THR A 856 29.98 90.39 50.52
C THR A 856 29.90 91.70 49.74
N VAL A 857 30.77 92.65 50.08
CA VAL A 857 30.95 93.93 49.40
C VAL A 857 32.40 94.07 48.97
N GLN A 858 32.65 94.49 47.72
CA GLN A 858 34.00 94.66 47.17
C GLN A 858 34.37 96.14 46.97
N ARG A 859 35.66 96.47 47.13
CA ARG A 859 36.26 97.77 46.82
C ARG A 859 37.67 97.58 46.24
N ASN A 860 38.05 98.45 45.31
CA ASN A 860 39.44 98.55 44.85
C ASN A 860 40.15 99.73 45.52
N ILE A 861 41.30 99.46 46.12
CA ILE A 861 42.23 100.48 46.64
C ILE A 861 43.50 100.43 45.78
N ILE A 862 43.78 101.50 45.05
CA ILE A 862 44.91 101.56 44.12
C ILE A 862 46.05 102.33 44.79
N ARG A 863 47.15 101.65 45.11
CA ARG A 863 48.37 102.34 45.55
C ARG A 863 49.20 102.75 44.34
N ALA A 864 49.54 104.03 44.25
CA ALA A 864 50.48 104.55 43.26
C ALA A 864 51.25 105.74 43.83
N VAL A 865 52.57 105.65 43.91
CA VAL A 865 53.44 106.79 44.24
C VAL A 865 53.85 107.45 42.91
N PRO A 866 53.53 108.73 42.64
CA PRO A 866 53.87 109.35 41.36
C PRO A 866 55.41 109.47 41.20
N ASN A 867 55.94 109.07 40.03
CA ASN A 867 57.33 109.34 39.64
C ASN A 867 57.36 110.48 38.62
N PHE A 868 57.85 111.65 39.02
CA PHE A 868 57.84 112.85 38.19
C PHE A 868 59.09 112.95 37.30
N THR A 869 58.90 113.28 36.02
CA THR A 869 59.98 113.46 35.04
C THR A 869 60.13 114.92 34.63
N ILE A 870 61.24 115.26 33.95
CA ILE A 870 61.42 116.59 33.33
C ILE A 870 60.30 116.90 32.33
N VAL A 871 59.71 115.87 31.70
CA VAL A 871 58.57 116.05 30.80
C VAL A 871 57.33 116.48 31.58
N ASP A 872 57.08 115.90 32.75
CA ASP A 872 55.98 116.31 33.62
C ASP A 872 56.16 117.74 34.13
N ALA A 873 57.40 118.13 34.46
CA ALA A 873 57.73 119.50 34.86
C ALA A 873 57.48 120.51 33.73
N LEU A 874 57.86 120.14 32.49
CA LEU A 874 57.58 120.95 31.30
C LEU A 874 56.07 121.05 31.05
N GLN A 875 55.33 119.96 31.26
CA GLN A 875 53.88 119.95 31.06
C GLN A 875 53.16 120.82 32.11
N ALA A 876 53.55 120.72 33.38
CA ALA A 876 53.05 121.58 34.45
C ALA A 876 53.41 123.06 34.20
N LEU A 877 54.60 123.35 33.69
CA LEU A 877 54.99 124.70 33.29
C LEU A 877 54.11 125.24 32.15
N GLN A 878 53.85 124.43 31.12
CA GLN A 878 52.97 124.81 30.03
C GLN A 878 51.53 125.06 30.51
N MET A 879 51.05 124.32 31.51
CA MET A 879 49.74 124.53 32.14
C MET A 879 49.70 125.81 32.97
N SER A 880 50.74 126.06 33.77
CA SER A 880 50.77 127.22 34.66
C SER A 880 50.86 128.55 33.93
N VAL A 881 51.49 128.58 32.75
CA VAL A 881 51.50 129.77 31.86
C VAL A 881 50.31 129.80 30.88
N GLY A 882 49.39 128.84 30.97
CA GLY A 882 48.16 128.80 30.17
C GLY A 882 48.34 128.41 28.69
N ILE A 883 49.46 127.77 28.33
CA ILE A 883 49.68 127.26 26.96
C ILE A 883 48.77 126.05 26.68
N ILE A 884 48.55 125.21 27.69
CA ILE A 884 47.61 124.08 27.64
C ILE A 884 46.70 124.09 28.88
N ALA A 885 45.46 123.64 28.73
CA ALA A 885 44.56 123.46 29.87
C ALA A 885 44.76 122.07 30.49
N PRO A 886 44.85 121.93 31.82
CA PRO A 886 44.98 120.63 32.48
C PRO A 886 43.68 119.81 32.35
N THR A 887 43.81 118.50 32.09
CA THR A 887 42.69 117.54 32.28
C THR A 887 42.47 117.23 33.76
N ALA A 888 41.30 116.69 34.13
CA ALA A 888 41.01 116.34 35.54
C ALA A 888 42.06 115.37 36.15
N ASP A 889 42.53 114.39 35.36
CA ASP A 889 43.60 113.47 35.77
C ASP A 889 44.96 114.18 35.90
N GLN A 890 45.24 115.18 35.04
CA GLN A 890 46.46 115.97 35.12
C GLN A 890 46.44 116.94 36.31
N THR A 891 45.30 117.55 36.61
CA THR A 891 45.13 118.36 37.83
C THR A 891 45.36 117.50 39.07
N LEU A 892 44.78 116.29 39.14
CA LEU A 892 44.95 115.41 40.29
C LEU A 892 46.39 114.87 40.43
N ARG A 893 47.15 114.76 39.33
CA ARG A 893 48.52 114.21 39.32
C ARG A 893 49.61 115.27 39.47
N LEU A 894 49.43 116.46 38.93
CA LEU A 894 50.47 117.49 38.83
C LEU A 894 50.30 118.63 39.86
N ASP A 895 49.19 118.70 40.57
CA ASP A 895 49.00 119.59 41.72
C ASP A 895 49.76 119.04 42.93
N VAL A 896 50.98 119.52 43.15
CA VAL A 896 51.89 119.04 44.19
C VAL A 896 52.45 120.13 45.10
N ALA A 897 52.14 121.39 44.84
CA ALA A 897 52.52 122.56 45.61
C ALA A 897 51.28 123.20 46.28
N PRO A 898 51.46 123.99 47.35
CA PRO A 898 52.72 124.23 48.05
C PRO A 898 53.18 123.01 48.85
N MET A 899 54.50 122.92 49.08
CA MET A 899 55.04 121.96 50.03
C MET A 899 54.97 122.53 51.45
N VAL A 900 54.22 121.86 52.33
CA VAL A 900 54.14 122.20 53.75
C VAL A 900 54.89 121.13 54.54
N ASN A 901 55.98 121.51 55.21
CA ASN A 901 56.84 120.59 55.98
C ASN A 901 57.36 119.38 55.19
N GLY A 902 57.68 119.56 53.90
CA GLY A 902 58.19 118.49 53.05
C GLY A 902 57.12 117.52 52.54
N VAL A 903 55.84 117.82 52.78
CA VAL A 903 54.71 117.06 52.24
C VAL A 903 53.97 117.94 51.23
N SER A 904 53.65 117.35 50.08
CA SER A 904 52.80 117.96 49.07
C SER A 904 51.37 118.05 49.57
N VAL A 905 50.77 119.25 49.54
CA VAL A 905 49.40 119.47 50.04
C VAL A 905 48.39 119.66 48.90
N GLY A 906 48.83 120.17 47.75
CA GLY A 906 47.99 120.48 46.59
C GLY A 906 46.95 121.57 46.88
N ASP A 907 46.76 122.50 45.97
CA ASP A 907 45.78 123.60 46.12
C ASP A 907 44.62 123.54 45.11
N SER A 908 44.50 122.40 44.44
CA SER A 908 43.56 122.09 43.36
C SER A 908 43.80 122.87 42.07
N LYS A 909 44.99 123.44 41.87
CA LYS A 909 45.43 124.07 40.62
C LYS A 909 46.75 123.47 40.16
N VAL A 910 47.07 123.65 38.88
CA VAL A 910 48.41 123.36 38.35
C VAL A 910 49.02 124.70 37.99
N ASP A 911 49.79 125.25 38.92
CA ASP A 911 50.44 126.54 38.81
C ASP A 911 51.97 126.42 38.75
N ILE A 912 52.65 127.56 38.83
CA ILE A 912 54.09 127.61 38.63
C ILE A 912 54.84 126.96 39.80
N GLU A 913 54.27 126.95 41.00
CA GLU A 913 54.86 126.31 42.17
C GLU A 913 54.86 124.79 42.00
N ASP A 914 53.79 124.23 41.42
CA ASP A 914 53.70 122.82 41.06
C ASP A 914 54.80 122.42 40.08
N ALA A 915 54.95 123.19 39.00
CA ALA A 915 55.98 122.93 37.99
C ALA A 915 57.39 122.95 38.59
N ILE A 916 57.65 123.83 39.56
CA ILE A 916 58.93 123.91 40.27
C ILE A 916 59.14 122.70 41.18
N VAL A 917 58.13 122.30 41.96
CA VAL A 917 58.21 121.12 42.84
C VAL A 917 58.44 119.86 42.01
N ILE A 918 57.66 119.67 40.94
CA ILE A 918 57.81 118.56 39.99
C ILE A 918 59.20 118.57 39.35
N LEU A 919 59.71 119.73 38.93
CA LEU A 919 61.06 119.83 38.36
C LEU A 919 62.12 119.41 39.38
N ARG A 920 62.01 119.90 40.63
CA ARG A 920 62.94 119.55 41.71
C ARG A 920 62.88 118.06 42.03
N MET A 921 61.71 117.43 42.02
CA MET A 921 61.57 115.98 42.16
C MET A 921 62.22 115.25 40.98
N ALA A 922 61.94 115.70 39.75
CA ALA A 922 62.44 115.08 38.53
C ALA A 922 63.97 115.14 38.37
N VAL A 923 64.62 116.17 38.90
CA VAL A 923 66.10 116.29 38.93
C VAL A 923 66.72 115.77 40.24
N GLY A 924 65.93 115.21 41.15
CA GLY A 924 66.41 114.62 42.40
C GLY A 924 66.85 115.61 43.47
N LEU A 925 66.39 116.86 43.43
CA LEU A 925 66.67 117.88 44.45
C LEU A 925 65.78 117.74 45.70
N ILE A 926 64.63 117.06 45.58
CA ILE A 926 63.72 116.68 46.66
C ILE A 926 63.13 115.30 46.34
N GLN A 927 62.69 114.56 47.37
CA GLN A 927 62.02 113.27 47.20
C GLN A 927 60.51 113.41 47.14
#